data_AF-A0A9P4PZ98-F1
#
_entry.id   AF-A0A9P4PZ98-F1
#
_cell.length_a   1.000
_cell.length_b   1.000
_cell.length_c   1.000
_cell.angle_alpha   90.00
_cell.angle_beta   90.00
_cell.angle_gamma   90.00
#
_symmetry.space_group_name_H-M   'P 1'
#
loop_
_entity.id
_entity.type
_entity.pdbx_description
1 polymer ?
#
loop_
_entity_poly.entity_id
_entity_poly.type
_entity_poly.pdbx_seq_one_letter_code
_entity_poly.pdbx_strand_id
1 'polypeptide(L)'
;MAGSEQTLADEPDSPSDARERPWLLPYNRKLRHLQGITVRNLTLVPAPARPRGKTIDDDAIPSTLKSPTKTLALRENRGLNHSRSSSDLKARGSHNEPSQRASPEKPKRPGMTRGLRRRSTLEWMGANPLTRQKKLEDITDSRMADTFFTIHVHDQKEPVYISEVAERAMNPNFRFFDLSSSGPSVTRLDKLTVNVWAKHDPDNWHHLIQFTAHLGSLQFIGKTLGNFEHPLPQNCILFHMTDGIYTSFTDIPIADQLRANNNLAPPKENSEGTLKSSSYDAIMRLNTLDDCIQDALATRDRLAEEIEVILHENREAIDSVEQVPEAEERAKTVEAAVVTERRRVEAARRRVEEKKASTQRRRELMQQGRTLQSEKENEMVKEREEHVQLKDSNAHVQDEIAGQRRRLCEDLQVVYPIEPVKGKALLFTVRGLQLPNFEFEDAREDVTSAALGYVAEMVSLLSLYFDLLLPYPIKVNGSTSTIDDPLAMSTANHPGPRTYPLFMRAVVRYRFEYGVFLLNKNIEILSNNIGIKPLDIRQTLPNLKYLLFVATAGKGELPLRKAGGIKGLLRQQGVLSRTASMDSTGTASSASTAVAEPKPRIETRANGREQVKASGSDENHVGFIGGIHRKGNGVLPGSPLKEVG
;
A
#
# COMPACT_ATOMS: atom_id res chain seq x y z
N MET A 1 43.73 -40.38 25.02
CA MET A 1 45.14 -40.45 25.45
C MET A 1 45.97 -40.22 24.20
N ALA A 2 46.29 -38.96 23.90
CA ALA A 2 47.65 -38.38 24.02
C ALA A 2 48.61 -39.04 23.01
N GLY A 3 49.17 -38.40 21.97
CA GLY A 3 49.35 -36.98 21.63
C GLY A 3 50.85 -36.73 21.41
N SER A 4 51.27 -36.32 20.21
CA SER A 4 52.38 -35.38 19.97
C SER A 4 52.66 -35.19 18.47
N GLU A 5 52.82 -33.93 18.09
CA GLU A 5 53.22 -33.42 16.76
C GLU A 5 54.70 -33.68 16.46
N GLN A 6 55.02 -33.83 15.17
CA GLN A 6 56.32 -33.45 14.58
C GLN A 6 56.14 -33.09 13.09
N THR A 7 56.88 -32.07 12.67
CA THR A 7 56.66 -31.18 11.52
C THR A 7 57.44 -31.53 10.24
N LEU A 8 56.80 -31.23 9.09
CA LEU A 8 57.31 -30.71 7.79
C LEU A 8 58.18 -31.57 6.84
N ALA A 9 57.64 -31.83 5.63
CA ALA A 9 58.37 -31.81 4.34
C ALA A 9 57.38 -31.58 3.16
N ASP A 10 57.77 -30.73 2.21
CA ASP A 10 57.07 -30.25 1.01
C ASP A 10 56.72 -31.34 -0.04
N GLU A 11 55.66 -31.06 -0.82
CA GLU A 11 55.26 -31.74 -2.06
C GLU A 11 56.23 -31.51 -3.25
N PRO A 12 56.06 -32.26 -4.37
CA PRO A 12 55.54 -31.54 -5.55
C PRO A 12 54.54 -32.33 -6.44
N ASP A 13 53.40 -31.68 -6.67
CA ASP A 13 52.68 -31.39 -7.92
C ASP A 13 52.69 -32.37 -9.13
N SER A 14 51.47 -32.70 -9.54
CA SER A 14 51.08 -33.56 -10.68
C SER A 14 51.16 -32.87 -12.07
N PRO A 15 51.17 -33.63 -13.21
CA PRO A 15 51.59 -33.15 -14.54
C PRO A 15 50.47 -32.57 -15.43
N SER A 16 49.46 -31.87 -14.88
CA SER A 16 48.34 -31.32 -15.67
C SER A 16 48.61 -29.96 -16.33
N ASP A 17 49.60 -29.20 -15.87
CA ASP A 17 49.83 -27.79 -16.27
C ASP A 17 50.54 -27.59 -17.62
N ALA A 18 51.01 -28.67 -18.26
CA ALA A 18 51.79 -28.55 -19.50
C ALA A 18 50.95 -28.22 -20.75
N ARG A 19 49.61 -28.38 -20.71
CA ARG A 19 48.75 -28.31 -21.91
C ARG A 19 48.07 -26.97 -22.15
N GLU A 20 48.17 -26.01 -21.24
CA GLU A 20 47.53 -24.69 -21.33
C GLU A 20 48.52 -23.56 -21.63
N ARG A 21 49.59 -23.85 -22.39
CA ARG A 21 50.57 -22.83 -22.79
C ARG A 21 50.37 -22.41 -24.25
N PRO A 22 50.53 -21.12 -24.59
CA PRO A 22 50.43 -20.63 -25.97
C PRO A 22 51.55 -21.20 -26.85
N TRP A 23 51.25 -21.39 -28.14
CA TRP A 23 52.21 -21.85 -29.15
C TRP A 23 52.69 -20.70 -30.03
N LEU A 24 51.85 -19.67 -30.19
CA LEU A 24 52.18 -18.47 -30.96
C LEU A 24 52.94 -17.47 -30.09
N LEU A 25 54.22 -17.33 -30.42
CA LEU A 25 55.07 -16.24 -29.96
C LEU A 25 54.40 -14.88 -30.24
N PRO A 26 54.49 -13.90 -29.33
CA PRO A 26 53.89 -12.58 -29.49
C PRO A 26 54.14 -11.94 -30.87
N TYR A 27 55.37 -12.01 -31.38
CA TYR A 27 55.76 -11.45 -32.68
C TYR A 27 55.25 -12.22 -33.91
N ASN A 28 54.83 -13.48 -33.73
CA ASN A 28 54.31 -14.34 -34.79
C ASN A 28 52.78 -14.27 -34.93
N ARG A 29 52.07 -13.58 -34.03
CA ARG A 29 50.60 -13.47 -34.08
C ARG A 29 50.19 -12.51 -35.21
N LYS A 30 49.65 -13.07 -36.30
CA LYS A 30 49.16 -12.35 -37.48
C LYS A 30 47.66 -12.61 -37.71
N LEU A 31 47.02 -11.83 -38.57
CA LEU A 31 45.59 -11.92 -38.87
C LEU A 31 45.15 -13.29 -39.40
N ARG A 32 46.00 -14.01 -40.14
CA ARG A 32 45.72 -15.41 -40.56
C ARG A 32 45.51 -16.39 -39.39
N HIS A 33 45.94 -16.02 -38.18
CA HIS A 33 45.76 -16.85 -36.99
C HIS A 33 44.50 -16.49 -36.21
N LEU A 34 43.82 -15.38 -36.54
CA LEU A 34 42.58 -14.97 -35.90
C LEU A 34 41.41 -15.72 -36.54
N GLN A 35 40.69 -16.50 -35.73
CA GLN A 35 39.57 -17.32 -36.18
C GLN A 35 38.23 -16.77 -35.67
N GLY A 36 38.21 -16.03 -34.56
CA GLY A 36 36.96 -15.54 -33.98
C GLY A 36 37.14 -14.40 -32.99
N ILE A 37 36.06 -13.67 -32.74
CA ILE A 37 36.00 -12.60 -31.74
C ILE A 37 34.73 -12.83 -30.91
N THR A 38 34.82 -12.64 -29.59
CA THR A 38 33.65 -12.65 -28.70
C THR A 38 33.71 -11.48 -27.73
N VAL A 39 32.56 -10.97 -27.29
CA VAL A 39 32.48 -9.85 -26.35
C VAL A 39 31.82 -10.31 -25.06
N ARG A 40 32.38 -9.90 -23.91
CA ARG A 40 31.89 -10.27 -22.58
C ARG A 40 31.55 -9.05 -21.74
N ASN A 41 30.59 -9.23 -20.84
CA ASN A 41 30.11 -8.22 -19.91
C ASN A 41 29.68 -6.93 -20.62
N LEU A 42 28.81 -7.06 -21.61
CA LEU A 42 28.31 -5.93 -22.39
C LEU A 42 27.56 -4.94 -21.47
N THR A 43 27.93 -3.66 -21.59
CA THR A 43 27.36 -2.56 -20.81
C THR A 43 27.19 -1.33 -21.70
N LEU A 44 25.94 -0.88 -21.82
CA LEU A 44 25.52 0.22 -22.70
C LEU A 44 25.65 1.60 -22.04
N VAL A 45 25.78 1.65 -20.71
CA VAL A 45 25.95 2.89 -19.94
C VAL A 45 27.27 2.78 -19.16
N PRO A 46 28.25 3.68 -19.39
CA PRO A 46 29.48 3.68 -18.61
C PRO A 46 29.16 4.00 -17.14
N ALA A 47 29.51 3.10 -16.23
CA ALA A 47 29.33 3.34 -14.80
C ALA A 47 30.29 4.46 -14.34
N PRO A 48 29.85 5.43 -13.52
CA PRO A 48 30.78 6.38 -12.92
C PRO A 48 31.76 5.63 -12.00
N ALA A 49 33.06 5.88 -12.19
CA ALA A 49 34.13 5.28 -11.39
C ALA A 49 33.85 5.48 -9.89
N ARG A 50 33.65 4.37 -9.17
CA ARG A 50 33.43 4.41 -7.70
C ARG A 50 34.78 4.56 -6.99
N PRO A 51 34.90 5.42 -5.96
CA PRO A 51 36.03 5.35 -5.04
C PRO A 51 35.93 4.06 -4.21
N ARG A 52 37.03 3.32 -4.18
CA ARG A 52 37.23 2.05 -3.47
C ARG A 52 37.25 2.34 -1.97
N GLY A 53 36.33 1.75 -1.21
CA GLY A 53 36.31 1.91 0.25
C GLY A 53 34.98 1.55 0.89
N LYS A 54 34.75 0.24 1.07
CA LYS A 54 34.10 -0.38 2.24
C LYS A 54 34.01 -1.89 2.03
N THR A 55 34.51 -2.62 3.02
CA THR A 55 34.36 -4.06 3.17
C THR A 55 32.89 -4.44 3.16
N ILE A 56 32.60 -5.57 2.53
CA ILE A 56 31.27 -6.13 2.39
C ILE A 56 30.99 -6.85 3.71
N ASP A 57 30.08 -6.34 4.53
CA ASP A 57 29.56 -7.09 5.68
C ASP A 57 28.58 -8.16 5.16
N ASP A 58 28.77 -9.41 5.57
CA ASP A 58 27.95 -10.58 5.22
C ASP A 58 26.50 -10.52 5.76
N ASP A 59 26.14 -9.47 6.50
CA ASP A 59 24.81 -9.27 7.10
C ASP A 59 23.71 -8.93 6.06
N ALA A 60 24.06 -8.79 4.77
CA ALA A 60 23.13 -8.50 3.67
C ALA A 60 22.67 -9.74 2.88
N ILE A 61 23.14 -10.94 3.24
CA ILE A 61 22.79 -12.18 2.52
C ILE A 61 21.46 -12.75 3.06
N PRO A 62 20.47 -13.09 2.21
CA PRO A 62 19.14 -13.52 2.64
C PRO A 62 19.07 -14.82 3.47
N SER A 63 20.17 -15.55 3.64
CA SER A 63 20.20 -16.88 4.26
C SER A 63 20.75 -16.90 5.70
N THR A 64 21.15 -15.76 6.28
CA THR A 64 21.68 -15.77 7.65
C THR A 64 20.57 -15.99 8.68
N LEU A 65 20.68 -17.06 9.48
CA LEU A 65 19.78 -17.37 10.59
C LEU A 65 19.79 -16.23 11.62
N LYS A 66 18.68 -15.49 11.74
CA LYS A 66 18.52 -14.42 12.74
C LYS A 66 17.96 -15.02 14.03
N SER A 67 18.70 -14.92 15.13
CA SER A 67 18.22 -15.38 16.44
C SER A 67 17.07 -14.50 16.96
N PRO A 68 16.14 -15.05 17.79
CA PRO A 68 14.98 -14.31 18.32
C PRO A 68 15.34 -13.06 19.13
N THR A 69 16.53 -13.00 19.71
CA THR A 69 17.01 -11.85 20.47
C THR A 69 17.35 -10.65 19.55
N LYS A 70 17.81 -10.91 18.31
CA LYS A 70 18.17 -9.86 17.32
C LYS A 70 16.93 -9.23 16.68
N THR A 71 15.77 -9.91 16.67
CA THR A 71 14.50 -9.37 16.15
C THR A 71 13.78 -8.44 17.13
N LEU A 72 13.95 -8.64 18.44
CA LEU A 72 13.41 -7.73 19.47
C LEU A 72 14.13 -6.37 19.49
N ALA A 73 15.46 -6.37 19.38
CA ALA A 73 16.26 -5.13 19.35
C ALA A 73 15.95 -4.21 18.14
N LEU A 74 15.49 -4.78 17.01
CA LEU A 74 15.11 -4.01 15.82
C LEU A 74 13.71 -3.39 15.91
N ARG A 75 12.87 -3.83 16.85
CA ARG A 75 11.53 -3.26 17.08
C ARG A 75 11.58 -1.97 17.90
N GLU A 76 12.55 -1.82 18.81
CA GLU A 76 12.68 -0.61 19.64
C GLU A 76 13.14 0.64 18.86
N ASN A 77 13.81 0.46 17.71
CA ASN A 77 14.35 1.58 16.92
C ASN A 77 13.37 2.20 15.88
N ARG A 78 12.07 1.93 15.96
CA ARG A 78 11.07 2.63 15.12
C ARG A 78 10.46 3.81 15.87
N GLY A 79 11.07 4.98 15.68
CA GLY A 79 10.52 6.26 16.11
C GLY A 79 9.10 6.51 15.60
N LEU A 80 8.25 6.99 16.52
CA LEU A 80 6.84 7.33 16.35
C LEU A 80 6.63 8.46 15.31
N ASN A 81 5.95 8.17 14.21
CA ASN A 81 5.53 9.17 13.24
C ASN A 81 4.20 9.81 13.66
N HIS A 82 4.22 11.13 13.88
CA HIS A 82 3.05 11.95 14.18
C HIS A 82 2.12 12.05 12.97
N SER A 83 0.84 11.78 13.24
CA SER A 83 -0.28 11.97 12.31
C SER A 83 -0.42 13.44 11.90
N ARG A 84 -0.46 13.72 10.59
CA ARG A 84 -0.82 15.04 10.04
C ARG A 84 -2.04 14.87 9.15
N SER A 85 -3.17 15.41 9.58
CA SER A 85 -4.28 15.78 8.71
C SER A 85 -5.17 16.82 9.39
N SER A 86 -5.76 17.67 8.54
CA SER A 86 -6.67 18.79 8.80
C SER A 86 -6.01 20.15 9.11
N SER A 87 -5.88 20.97 8.06
CA SER A 87 -6.29 22.39 8.07
C SER A 87 -5.92 23.02 6.72
N ASP A 88 -6.92 23.24 5.86
CA ASP A 88 -6.93 24.42 5.01
C ASP A 88 -8.37 24.67 4.51
N LEU A 89 -9.13 25.40 5.33
CA LEU A 89 -10.34 26.10 4.90
C LEU A 89 -9.98 27.59 4.84
N LYS A 90 -10.02 28.15 3.63
CA LYS A 90 -9.90 29.59 3.39
C LYS A 90 -11.08 30.33 4.02
N ALA A 91 -10.80 31.31 4.87
CA ALA A 91 -11.76 32.33 5.28
C ALA A 91 -11.31 33.71 4.78
N ARG A 92 -12.29 34.47 4.27
CA ARG A 92 -12.20 35.82 3.71
C ARG A 92 -11.81 36.85 4.78
N GLY A 93 -11.11 37.90 4.36
CA GLY A 93 -10.52 38.91 5.22
C GLY A 93 -11.43 40.07 5.65
N SER A 94 -10.93 40.81 6.63
CA SER A 94 -11.29 42.20 6.93
C SER A 94 -10.17 42.88 7.75
N HIS A 95 -9.52 43.87 7.12
CA HIS A 95 -9.02 45.17 7.60
C HIS A 95 -8.04 45.39 8.78
N ASN A 96 -7.03 46.24 8.46
CA ASN A 96 -6.27 47.26 9.25
C ASN A 96 -5.26 46.75 10.31
N GLU A 97 -4.05 47.27 10.51
CA GLU A 97 -3.15 48.32 9.96
C GLU A 97 -1.74 48.07 10.64
N PRO A 98 -0.66 48.84 10.37
CA PRO A 98 0.70 48.32 10.27
C PRO A 98 1.60 48.52 11.51
N SER A 99 2.63 47.68 11.65
CA SER A 99 3.88 48.07 12.32
C SER A 99 5.09 47.30 11.83
N GLN A 100 6.10 48.08 11.44
CA GLN A 100 7.41 47.69 10.96
C GLN A 100 8.27 47.10 12.09
N ARG A 101 9.09 46.10 11.78
CA ARG A 101 10.48 45.94 12.27
C ARG A 101 11.26 44.95 11.41
N ALA A 102 12.39 45.42 10.88
CA ALA A 102 13.39 44.77 10.03
C ALA A 102 14.28 43.79 10.85
N SER A 103 15.11 42.85 10.36
CA SER A 103 15.79 42.48 9.09
C SER A 103 16.28 40.99 9.26
N PRO A 104 17.11 40.33 8.41
CA PRO A 104 17.66 40.68 7.10
C PRO A 104 17.56 39.60 5.99
N GLU A 105 17.76 40.02 4.74
CA GLU A 105 17.91 39.20 3.54
C GLU A 105 19.22 38.41 3.49
N LYS A 106 19.16 37.20 2.90
CA LYS A 106 20.31 36.47 2.32
C LYS A 106 19.94 35.93 0.94
N PRO A 107 20.91 35.81 0.02
CA PRO A 107 20.71 35.97 -1.41
C PRO A 107 20.17 34.73 -2.12
N LYS A 108 19.35 34.94 -3.16
CA LYS A 108 18.97 33.91 -4.13
C LYS A 108 20.18 33.52 -4.99
N ARG A 109 20.50 32.23 -5.02
CA ARG A 109 21.36 31.59 -6.04
C ARG A 109 20.57 30.48 -6.77
N PRO A 110 20.93 30.20 -8.05
CA PRO A 110 20.01 29.68 -9.06
C PRO A 110 19.71 28.18 -8.92
N GLY A 111 18.57 27.78 -9.49
CA GLY A 111 18.01 26.43 -9.44
C GLY A 111 18.95 25.40 -10.07
N MET A 112 19.43 24.49 -9.23
CA MET A 112 20.10 23.28 -9.67
C MET A 112 19.09 22.13 -9.70
N THR A 113 18.96 21.52 -10.86
CA THR A 113 18.16 20.33 -11.19
C THR A 113 18.37 19.24 -10.14
N ARG A 114 17.25 18.67 -9.65
CA ARG A 114 17.23 17.53 -8.72
C ARG A 114 18.00 16.34 -9.30
N GLY A 115 19.25 16.19 -8.88
CA GLY A 115 20.02 14.96 -9.06
C GLY A 115 19.37 13.82 -8.30
N LEU A 116 19.10 12.72 -9.01
CA LEU A 116 18.65 11.43 -8.47
C LEU A 116 19.67 10.93 -7.42
N ARG A 117 19.39 11.15 -6.14
CA ARG A 117 20.13 10.53 -5.04
C ARG A 117 19.57 9.14 -4.74
N ARG A 118 20.46 8.15 -4.88
CA ARG A 118 20.52 6.86 -4.15
C ARG A 118 19.31 5.92 -4.26
N ARG A 119 19.44 4.90 -5.12
CA ARG A 119 18.59 3.69 -5.08
C ARG A 119 18.88 2.94 -3.78
N SER A 120 17.98 3.06 -2.83
CA SER A 120 17.97 2.30 -1.59
C SER A 120 17.53 0.87 -1.89
N THR A 121 18.24 -0.13 -1.36
CA THR A 121 17.86 -1.55 -1.40
C THR A 121 16.62 -1.86 -0.54
N LEU A 122 15.99 -0.86 0.10
CA LEU A 122 14.77 -1.03 0.88
C LEU A 122 13.57 -1.55 0.07
N GLU A 123 13.54 -1.31 -1.25
CA GLU A 123 12.40 -1.72 -2.09
C GLU A 123 12.28 -3.24 -2.30
N TRP A 124 13.33 -4.01 -2.00
CA TRP A 124 13.32 -5.46 -2.17
C TRP A 124 12.56 -6.17 -1.03
N MET A 125 12.49 -5.56 0.16
CA MET A 125 12.01 -6.22 1.38
C MET A 125 10.48 -6.28 1.53
N GLY A 126 9.71 -5.70 0.60
CA GLY A 126 8.23 -5.69 0.67
C GLY A 126 7.50 -5.80 -0.67
N ALA A 127 8.21 -6.04 -1.77
CA ALA A 127 7.59 -6.15 -3.10
C ALA A 127 7.08 -7.58 -3.35
N ASN A 128 5.86 -7.68 -3.91
CA ASN A 128 5.23 -8.93 -4.34
C ASN A 128 6.17 -9.72 -5.28
N PRO A 129 6.36 -11.05 -5.16
CA PRO A 129 7.26 -11.85 -6.00
C PRO A 129 7.16 -11.55 -7.50
N LEU A 130 5.95 -11.32 -8.03
CA LEU A 130 5.73 -10.93 -9.44
C LEU A 130 6.34 -9.58 -9.80
N THR A 131 6.23 -8.58 -8.92
CA THR A 131 6.85 -7.27 -9.13
C THR A 131 8.37 -7.31 -9.03
N ARG A 132 8.92 -8.24 -8.24
CA ARG A 132 10.35 -8.48 -8.16
C ARG A 132 10.87 -9.14 -9.43
N GLN A 133 10.16 -10.15 -9.93
CA GLN A 133 10.46 -10.81 -11.20
C GLN A 133 10.42 -9.81 -12.35
N LYS A 134 9.34 -9.02 -12.47
CA LYS A 134 9.24 -7.98 -13.51
C LYS A 134 10.37 -6.96 -13.44
N LYS A 135 10.74 -6.51 -12.23
CA LYS A 135 11.89 -5.61 -12.06
C LYS A 135 13.22 -6.26 -12.44
N LEU A 136 13.39 -7.57 -12.20
CA LEU A 136 14.59 -8.30 -12.64
C LEU A 136 14.62 -8.42 -14.15
N GLU A 137 13.49 -8.76 -14.78
CA GLU A 137 13.31 -8.81 -16.24
C GLU A 137 13.62 -7.44 -16.87
N ASP A 138 13.10 -6.35 -16.30
CA ASP A 138 13.38 -4.98 -16.76
C ASP A 138 14.88 -4.62 -16.61
N ILE A 139 15.56 -5.10 -15.57
CA ILE A 139 17.00 -4.88 -15.37
C ILE A 139 17.82 -5.71 -16.36
N THR A 140 17.45 -6.96 -16.61
CA THR A 140 18.15 -7.81 -17.59
C THR A 140 17.94 -7.28 -19.01
N ASP A 141 16.73 -6.85 -19.36
CA ASP A 141 16.41 -6.26 -20.65
C ASP A 141 17.12 -4.91 -20.85
N SER A 142 17.37 -4.14 -19.78
CA SER A 142 18.19 -2.92 -19.87
C SER A 142 19.67 -3.17 -20.16
N ARG A 143 20.15 -4.42 -20.05
CA ARG A 143 21.55 -4.82 -20.26
C ARG A 143 21.77 -5.73 -21.46
N MET A 144 20.70 -6.19 -22.11
CA MET A 144 20.75 -7.01 -23.32
C MET A 144 20.64 -6.09 -24.54
N ALA A 145 21.48 -6.28 -25.54
CA ALA A 145 21.44 -5.51 -26.79
C ALA A 145 21.69 -6.41 -28.00
N ASP A 146 21.17 -6.00 -29.15
CA ASP A 146 21.57 -6.56 -30.43
C ASP A 146 22.94 -5.99 -30.79
N THR A 147 23.90 -6.84 -31.14
CA THR A 147 25.29 -6.41 -31.40
C THR A 147 25.89 -7.07 -32.63
N PHE A 148 26.72 -6.34 -33.36
CA PHE A 148 27.61 -6.90 -34.39
C PHE A 148 28.96 -6.19 -34.34
N PHE A 149 29.99 -6.79 -34.93
CA PHE A 149 31.31 -6.16 -35.02
C PHE A 149 31.82 -6.09 -36.45
N THR A 150 32.78 -5.20 -36.66
CA THR A 150 33.50 -5.04 -37.92
C THR A 150 35.00 -5.01 -37.65
N ILE A 151 35.78 -5.62 -38.55
CA ILE A 151 37.25 -5.64 -38.49
C ILE A 151 37.80 -4.68 -39.53
N HIS A 152 38.63 -3.75 -39.07
CA HIS A 152 39.31 -2.76 -39.92
C HIS A 152 40.82 -2.91 -39.80
N VAL A 153 41.51 -2.66 -40.90
CA VAL A 153 42.96 -2.77 -41.03
C VAL A 153 43.51 -1.44 -41.55
N HIS A 154 44.75 -1.10 -41.20
CA HIS A 154 45.40 0.11 -41.71
C HIS A 154 45.45 0.08 -43.24
N ASP A 155 45.24 1.22 -43.89
CA ASP A 155 45.23 1.40 -45.35
C ASP A 155 43.98 0.88 -46.13
N GLN A 156 42.94 0.39 -45.44
CA GLN A 156 41.64 0.10 -46.07
C GLN A 156 40.51 0.92 -45.41
N LYS A 157 39.67 1.56 -46.23
CA LYS A 157 38.53 2.36 -45.76
C LYS A 157 37.30 1.50 -45.44
N GLU A 158 37.19 0.35 -46.09
CA GLU A 158 36.10 -0.61 -45.90
C GLU A 158 36.52 -1.70 -44.90
N PRO A 159 35.56 -2.26 -44.14
CA PRO A 159 35.85 -3.35 -43.22
C PRO A 159 36.23 -4.61 -44.01
N VAL A 160 37.28 -5.29 -43.56
CA VAL A 160 37.73 -6.59 -44.10
C VAL A 160 36.70 -7.69 -43.79
N TYR A 161 36.00 -7.55 -42.65
CA TYR A 161 35.00 -8.51 -42.20
C TYR A 161 33.90 -7.83 -41.40
N ILE A 162 32.66 -8.29 -41.60
CA ILE A 162 31.45 -7.90 -40.88
C ILE A 162 30.82 -9.17 -40.33
N SER A 163 30.54 -9.21 -39.02
CA SER A 163 29.91 -10.35 -38.37
C SER A 163 28.40 -10.41 -38.59
N GLU A 164 27.77 -11.55 -38.28
CA GLU A 164 26.33 -11.56 -38.06
C GLU A 164 25.92 -10.73 -36.82
N VAL A 165 24.61 -10.45 -36.71
CA VAL A 165 24.02 -9.77 -35.56
C VAL A 165 23.68 -10.80 -34.47
N ALA A 166 24.24 -10.62 -33.28
CA ALA A 166 23.88 -11.35 -32.08
C ALA A 166 22.74 -10.62 -31.35
N GLU A 167 21.54 -11.17 -31.41
CA GLU A 167 20.32 -10.57 -30.86
C GLU A 167 20.23 -10.69 -29.33
N ARG A 168 19.85 -9.59 -28.66
CA ARG A 168 19.54 -9.48 -27.23
C ARG A 168 20.51 -10.26 -26.33
N ALA A 169 21.82 -10.05 -26.48
CA ALA A 169 22.82 -10.79 -25.71
C ALA A 169 23.64 -9.88 -24.78
N MET A 170 23.88 -10.33 -23.54
CA MET A 170 24.83 -9.69 -22.61
C MET A 170 26.28 -10.16 -22.83
N ASN A 171 26.43 -11.35 -23.40
CA ASN A 171 27.72 -11.97 -23.76
C ASN A 171 27.60 -12.54 -25.19
N PRO A 172 27.62 -11.68 -26.23
CA PRO A 172 27.42 -12.12 -27.60
C PRO A 172 28.56 -13.04 -28.07
N ASN A 173 28.18 -14.15 -28.70
CA ASN A 173 29.09 -15.07 -29.38
C ASN A 173 28.83 -14.99 -30.88
N PHE A 174 29.90 -14.93 -31.65
CA PHE A 174 29.86 -14.86 -33.12
C PHE A 174 30.48 -16.12 -33.72
N ARG A 175 30.14 -16.44 -34.97
CA ARG A 175 30.71 -17.55 -35.73
C ARG A 175 32.20 -17.33 -36.01
N PHE A 176 32.93 -18.43 -36.08
CA PHE A 176 34.32 -18.41 -36.54
C PHE A 176 34.37 -18.07 -38.04
N PHE A 177 35.41 -17.34 -38.45
CA PHE A 177 35.62 -16.85 -39.81
C PHE A 177 37.06 -17.11 -40.28
N ASP A 178 37.26 -17.07 -41.59
CA ASP A 178 38.57 -17.16 -42.23
C ASP A 178 38.81 -15.92 -43.11
N LEU A 179 40.02 -15.33 -42.99
CA LEU A 179 40.45 -14.14 -43.72
C LEU A 179 41.36 -14.48 -44.92
N SER A 180 41.54 -15.76 -45.26
CA SER A 180 42.40 -16.22 -46.36
C SER A 180 42.04 -15.59 -47.72
N SER A 181 40.76 -15.31 -47.97
CA SER A 181 40.25 -14.66 -49.18
C SER A 181 40.64 -13.18 -49.32
N SER A 182 41.03 -12.51 -48.22
CA SER A 182 41.43 -11.10 -48.22
C SER A 182 42.86 -10.85 -48.72
N GLY A 183 43.58 -11.92 -49.06
CA GLY A 183 44.89 -11.86 -49.70
C GLY A 183 46.08 -11.71 -48.73
N PRO A 184 47.32 -11.86 -49.24
CA PRO A 184 48.54 -11.83 -48.43
C PRO A 184 48.84 -10.49 -47.73
N SER A 185 48.36 -9.38 -48.29
CA SER A 185 48.55 -8.03 -47.74
C SER A 185 47.82 -7.84 -46.42
N VAL A 186 46.62 -8.41 -46.28
CA VAL A 186 45.82 -8.35 -45.06
C VAL A 186 46.24 -9.44 -44.07
N THR A 187 46.33 -10.69 -44.52
CA THR A 187 46.57 -11.86 -43.66
C THR A 187 47.90 -11.85 -42.89
N ARG A 188 48.89 -11.08 -43.34
CA ARG A 188 50.23 -10.97 -42.72
C ARG A 188 50.36 -9.86 -41.65
N LEU A 189 49.35 -9.01 -41.48
CA LEU A 189 49.38 -7.92 -40.52
C LEU A 189 49.14 -8.41 -39.09
N ASP A 190 49.59 -7.62 -38.10
CA ASP A 190 49.47 -7.91 -36.66
C ASP A 190 48.66 -6.86 -35.89
N LYS A 191 48.16 -5.84 -36.59
CA LYS A 191 47.34 -4.77 -36.03
C LYS A 191 45.96 -4.77 -36.68
N LEU A 192 44.92 -4.63 -35.86
CA LEU A 192 43.54 -4.50 -36.32
C LEU A 192 42.73 -3.59 -35.40
N THR A 193 41.62 -3.08 -35.92
CA THR A 193 40.64 -2.33 -35.15
C THR A 193 39.30 -3.07 -35.18
N VAL A 194 38.78 -3.41 -34.00
CA VAL A 194 37.44 -3.97 -33.82
C VAL A 194 36.50 -2.84 -33.44
N ASN A 195 35.46 -2.62 -34.24
CA ASN A 195 34.35 -1.75 -33.89
C ASN A 195 33.13 -2.59 -33.55
N VAL A 196 32.62 -2.48 -32.33
CA VAL A 196 31.41 -3.13 -31.86
C VAL A 196 30.27 -2.14 -31.89
N TRP A 197 29.19 -2.51 -32.55
CA TRP A 197 27.95 -1.74 -32.65
C TRP A 197 26.88 -2.41 -31.81
N ALA A 198 26.06 -1.60 -31.14
CA ALA A 198 24.97 -2.10 -30.31
C ALA A 198 23.67 -1.36 -30.62
N LYS A 199 22.55 -2.05 -30.38
CA LYS A 199 21.20 -1.54 -30.52
C LYS A 199 20.34 -2.06 -29.37
N HIS A 200 19.79 -1.14 -28.59
CA HIS A 200 18.92 -1.44 -27.43
C HIS A 200 17.45 -1.24 -27.77
N ASP A 201 17.15 -0.12 -28.43
CA ASP A 201 15.82 0.24 -28.93
C ASP A 201 15.73 0.05 -30.45
N PRO A 202 14.53 -0.18 -31.01
CA PRO A 202 14.33 -0.54 -32.41
C PRO A 202 14.82 0.51 -33.44
N ASP A 203 15.11 1.74 -33.03
CA ASP A 203 15.23 2.84 -33.97
C ASP A 203 16.65 3.21 -34.42
N ASN A 204 17.75 2.92 -33.69
CA ASN A 204 19.10 3.26 -34.16
C ASN A 204 20.24 2.39 -33.60
N TRP A 205 21.21 2.04 -34.46
CA TRP A 205 22.50 1.47 -34.08
C TRP A 205 23.42 2.56 -33.54
N HIS A 206 24.09 2.29 -32.42
CA HIS A 206 25.13 3.17 -31.88
C HIS A 206 26.47 2.43 -31.78
N HIS A 207 27.55 3.19 -31.93
CA HIS A 207 28.90 2.67 -31.76
C HIS A 207 29.19 2.49 -30.26
N LEU A 208 29.50 1.26 -29.85
CA LEU A 208 29.69 0.90 -28.44
C LEU A 208 31.15 0.97 -28.03
N ILE A 209 32.03 0.27 -28.77
CA ILE A 209 33.46 0.16 -28.47
C ILE A 209 34.25 0.23 -29.78
N GLN A 210 35.32 1.02 -29.79
CA GLN A 210 36.41 0.92 -30.77
C GLN A 210 37.65 0.45 -30.04
N PHE A 211 38.13 -0.74 -30.39
CA PHE A 211 39.30 -1.34 -29.77
C PHE A 211 40.37 -1.62 -30.84
N THR A 212 41.49 -0.91 -30.73
CA THR A 212 42.65 -1.14 -31.59
C THR A 212 43.57 -2.14 -30.91
N ALA A 213 43.66 -3.34 -31.48
CA ALA A 213 44.45 -4.44 -30.95
C ALA A 213 45.77 -4.56 -31.71
N HIS A 214 46.87 -4.63 -30.97
CA HIS A 214 48.12 -5.21 -31.45
C HIS A 214 48.14 -6.67 -30.99
N LEU A 215 48.09 -7.62 -31.92
CA LEU A 215 47.99 -9.05 -31.58
C LEU A 215 49.18 -9.53 -30.73
N GLY A 216 50.35 -8.90 -30.90
CA GLY A 216 51.54 -9.18 -30.09
C GLY A 216 51.46 -8.73 -28.63
N SER A 217 50.57 -7.79 -28.27
CA SER A 217 50.43 -7.32 -26.87
C SER A 217 49.28 -7.99 -26.13
N LEU A 218 48.57 -8.92 -26.75
CA LEU A 218 47.47 -9.64 -26.10
C LEU A 218 48.02 -10.70 -25.13
N GLN A 219 47.32 -10.88 -24.01
CA GLN A 219 47.64 -11.86 -22.97
C GLN A 219 46.84 -13.14 -23.22
N PHE A 220 47.50 -14.29 -23.07
CA PHE A 220 46.87 -15.59 -23.20
C PHE A 220 46.06 -15.90 -21.94
N ILE A 221 44.80 -16.30 -22.12
CA ILE A 221 43.87 -16.59 -21.02
C ILE A 221 43.74 -18.11 -20.82
N GLY A 222 43.80 -18.87 -21.90
CA GLY A 222 43.54 -20.31 -21.91
C GLY A 222 43.04 -20.81 -23.26
N LYS A 223 42.98 -22.13 -23.43
CA LYS A 223 42.31 -22.76 -24.58
C LYS A 223 40.78 -22.74 -24.46
N THR A 224 40.29 -22.69 -23.23
CA THR A 224 38.87 -22.52 -22.89
C THR A 224 38.73 -21.51 -21.76
N LEU A 225 37.56 -20.88 -21.64
CA LEU A 225 37.30 -19.85 -20.62
C LEU A 225 37.02 -20.45 -19.22
N GLY A 226 36.98 -21.78 -19.08
CA GLY A 226 36.57 -22.46 -17.85
C GLY A 226 37.58 -22.40 -16.70
N ASN A 227 38.87 -22.31 -17.01
CA ASN A 227 39.97 -22.32 -16.04
C ASN A 227 40.46 -20.91 -15.68
N PHE A 228 39.73 -19.87 -16.08
CA PHE A 228 40.15 -18.49 -15.86
C PHE A 228 39.50 -17.88 -14.61
N GLU A 229 40.28 -17.68 -13.56
CA GLU A 229 39.79 -17.26 -12.24
C GLU A 229 39.61 -15.73 -12.09
N HIS A 230 40.13 -14.93 -13.02
CA HIS A 230 40.04 -13.47 -12.94
C HIS A 230 38.75 -12.94 -13.59
N PRO A 231 38.01 -12.01 -12.95
CA PRO A 231 36.80 -11.45 -13.56
C PRO A 231 37.14 -10.64 -14.81
N LEU A 232 36.41 -10.87 -15.91
CA LEU A 232 36.55 -10.08 -17.12
C LEU A 232 36.03 -8.66 -16.89
N PRO A 233 36.71 -7.61 -17.39
CA PRO A 233 36.20 -6.25 -17.30
C PRO A 233 34.92 -6.07 -18.12
N GLN A 234 34.25 -4.93 -17.94
CA GLN A 234 33.10 -4.56 -18.77
C GLN A 234 33.54 -4.38 -20.22
N ASN A 235 32.68 -4.74 -21.17
CA ASN A 235 32.92 -4.55 -22.61
C ASN A 235 34.24 -5.21 -23.08
N CYS A 236 34.59 -6.35 -22.50
CA CYS A 236 35.84 -7.06 -22.76
C CYS A 236 35.78 -7.82 -24.09
N ILE A 237 36.77 -7.61 -24.96
CA ILE A 237 36.89 -8.30 -26.24
C ILE A 237 37.89 -9.45 -26.10
N LEU A 238 37.46 -10.64 -26.49
CA LEU A 238 38.28 -11.85 -26.52
C LEU A 238 38.57 -12.23 -27.98
N PHE A 239 39.84 -12.49 -28.27
CA PHE A 239 40.34 -12.91 -29.57
C PHE A 239 40.61 -14.41 -29.55
N HIS A 240 39.90 -15.15 -30.40
CA HIS A 240 40.12 -16.58 -30.58
C HIS A 240 41.12 -16.78 -31.71
N MET A 241 42.30 -17.23 -31.35
CA MET A 241 43.38 -17.54 -32.28
C MET A 241 43.50 -19.06 -32.45
N THR A 242 44.26 -19.51 -33.45
CA THR A 242 44.48 -20.94 -33.74
C THR A 242 44.99 -21.76 -32.55
N ASP A 243 45.65 -21.14 -31.57
CA ASP A 243 46.23 -21.81 -30.40
C ASP A 243 45.51 -21.51 -29.06
N GLY A 244 44.53 -20.60 -29.04
CA GLY A 244 43.69 -20.33 -27.87
C GLY A 244 43.13 -18.92 -27.79
N ILE A 245 42.66 -18.54 -26.59
CA ILE A 245 41.93 -17.30 -26.32
C ILE A 245 42.85 -16.25 -25.72
N TYR A 246 42.78 -15.03 -26.27
CA TYR A 246 43.60 -13.90 -25.87
C TYR A 246 42.76 -12.66 -25.56
N THR A 247 43.21 -11.80 -24.64
CA THR A 247 42.58 -10.49 -24.38
C THR A 247 43.61 -9.46 -23.90
N SER A 248 43.20 -8.20 -23.77
CA SER A 248 43.99 -7.13 -23.15
C SER A 248 43.40 -6.76 -21.79
N PHE A 249 44.06 -7.14 -20.69
CA PHE A 249 43.66 -6.68 -19.36
C PHE A 249 44.28 -5.30 -19.07
N THR A 250 43.44 -4.32 -18.76
CA THR A 250 43.87 -2.99 -18.30
C THR A 250 44.11 -2.92 -16.80
N ASP A 251 43.59 -3.89 -16.04
CA ASP A 251 43.43 -3.78 -14.59
C ASP A 251 44.43 -4.66 -13.79
N ILE A 252 45.28 -5.43 -14.47
CA ILE A 252 46.24 -6.35 -13.85
C ILE A 252 47.62 -5.67 -13.73
N PRO A 253 48.25 -5.65 -12.53
CA PRO A 253 49.55 -5.03 -12.33
C PRO A 253 50.65 -5.72 -13.14
N ILE A 254 51.66 -4.94 -13.57
CA ILE A 254 52.73 -5.31 -14.51
C ILE A 254 53.52 -6.56 -14.07
N ALA A 255 53.55 -6.88 -12.77
CA ALA A 255 54.28 -8.03 -12.22
C ALA A 255 53.72 -9.40 -12.68
N ASP A 256 52.41 -9.54 -12.86
CA ASP A 256 51.78 -10.78 -13.33
C ASP A 256 51.87 -10.93 -14.86
N GLN A 257 52.00 -9.82 -15.58
CA GLN A 257 52.17 -9.79 -17.05
C GLN A 257 53.47 -10.47 -17.51
N LEU A 258 54.52 -10.46 -16.68
CA LEU A 258 55.81 -11.07 -16.99
C LEU A 258 55.82 -12.59 -16.75
N ARG A 259 54.99 -13.13 -15.85
CA ARG A 259 54.89 -14.57 -15.60
C ARG A 259 54.12 -15.30 -16.70
N ALA A 260 53.07 -14.69 -17.25
CA ALA A 260 52.26 -15.28 -18.32
C ALA A 260 52.97 -15.36 -19.68
N ASN A 261 53.90 -14.45 -19.96
CA ASN A 261 54.58 -14.36 -21.26
C ASN A 261 55.79 -15.30 -21.42
N ASN A 262 56.32 -15.89 -20.34
CA ASN A 262 57.57 -16.67 -20.38
C ASN A 262 57.41 -18.18 -20.45
N ASN A 263 56.19 -18.72 -20.43
CA ASN A 263 55.93 -20.16 -20.45
C ASN A 263 55.30 -20.59 -21.79
N LEU A 264 56.10 -20.67 -22.85
CA LEU A 264 55.68 -21.29 -24.12
C LEU A 264 55.54 -22.80 -23.96
N ALA A 265 54.65 -23.42 -24.75
CA ALA A 265 54.62 -24.88 -24.82
C ALA A 265 55.84 -25.42 -25.58
N PRO A 266 56.27 -26.67 -25.32
CA PRO A 266 57.33 -27.32 -26.09
C PRO A 266 56.98 -27.36 -27.59
N PRO A 267 57.95 -27.20 -28.51
CA PRO A 267 57.71 -27.31 -29.94
C PRO A 267 57.08 -28.66 -30.30
N LYS A 268 56.06 -28.66 -31.17
CA LYS A 268 55.54 -29.88 -31.79
C LYS A 268 56.63 -30.45 -32.70
N GLU A 269 57.08 -31.67 -32.43
CA GLU A 269 57.88 -32.45 -33.39
C GLU A 269 57.00 -32.73 -34.61
N ASN A 270 57.31 -32.08 -35.73
CA ASN A 270 56.70 -32.43 -37.02
C ASN A 270 57.38 -33.70 -37.52
N SER A 271 56.65 -34.82 -37.52
CA SER A 271 57.07 -36.12 -38.04
C SER A 271 57.11 -36.20 -39.56
N GLU A 272 57.49 -35.12 -40.25
CA GLU A 272 57.66 -35.13 -41.71
C GLU A 272 59.01 -34.53 -42.06
N GLY A 273 59.93 -35.42 -42.41
CA GLY A 273 61.28 -35.09 -42.84
C GLY A 273 61.29 -34.21 -44.09
N THR A 274 62.39 -33.49 -44.24
CA THR A 274 62.79 -32.65 -45.38
C THR A 274 62.24 -33.19 -46.72
N LEU A 275 61.26 -32.48 -47.29
CA LEU A 275 60.67 -32.83 -48.59
C LEU A 275 61.75 -32.77 -49.67
N LYS A 276 62.12 -33.93 -50.23
CA LYS A 276 63.00 -34.01 -51.41
C LYS A 276 62.23 -33.47 -52.62
N SER A 277 62.88 -32.66 -53.44
CA SER A 277 62.31 -32.13 -54.69
C SER A 277 61.72 -33.26 -55.54
N SER A 278 60.56 -33.00 -56.13
CA SER A 278 59.78 -33.96 -56.94
C SER A 278 60.64 -34.63 -58.02
N SER A 279 60.51 -35.96 -58.16
CA SER A 279 61.19 -36.72 -59.21
C SER A 279 60.69 -36.32 -60.60
N TYR A 280 61.52 -36.49 -61.63
CA TYR A 280 61.16 -36.19 -63.03
C TYR A 280 59.86 -36.90 -63.47
N ASP A 281 59.66 -38.14 -63.02
CA ASP A 281 58.43 -38.91 -63.29
C ASP A 281 57.19 -38.29 -62.62
N ALA A 282 57.35 -37.69 -61.42
CA ALA A 282 56.27 -36.95 -60.77
C ALA A 282 55.94 -35.64 -61.51
N ILE A 283 56.95 -34.95 -62.06
CA ILE A 283 56.76 -33.74 -62.86
C ILE A 283 56.07 -34.08 -64.19
N MET A 284 56.47 -35.17 -64.85
CA MET A 284 55.81 -35.62 -66.07
C MET A 284 54.35 -36.02 -65.83
N ARG A 285 54.05 -36.75 -64.75
CA ARG A 285 52.66 -37.05 -64.36
C ARG A 285 51.86 -35.79 -64.03
N LEU A 286 52.49 -34.79 -63.42
CA LEU A 286 51.84 -33.51 -63.11
C LEU A 286 51.55 -32.72 -64.37
N ASN A 287 52.44 -32.78 -65.37
CA ASN A 287 52.21 -32.20 -66.69
C ASN A 287 51.09 -32.93 -67.45
N THR A 288 51.05 -34.26 -67.41
CA THR A 288 49.94 -35.04 -67.98
C THR A 288 48.61 -34.76 -67.27
N LEU A 289 48.64 -34.54 -65.95
CA LEU A 289 47.46 -34.12 -65.19
C LEU A 289 47.02 -32.70 -65.56
N ASP A 290 47.96 -31.79 -65.78
CA ASP A 290 47.66 -30.43 -66.24
C ASP A 290 47.02 -30.47 -67.64
N ASP A 291 47.57 -31.25 -68.56
CA ASP A 291 46.97 -31.48 -69.90
C ASP A 291 45.54 -32.06 -69.78
N CYS A 292 45.33 -33.06 -68.92
CA CYS A 292 44.00 -33.61 -68.64
C CYS A 292 43.04 -32.57 -68.01
N ILE A 293 43.55 -31.67 -67.16
CA ILE A 293 42.75 -30.60 -66.54
C ILE A 293 42.38 -29.57 -67.61
N GLN A 294 43.31 -29.18 -68.49
CA GLN A 294 43.02 -28.26 -69.59
C GLN A 294 41.98 -28.83 -70.55
N ASP A 295 42.06 -30.12 -70.88
CA ASP A 295 41.04 -30.80 -71.69
C ASP A 295 39.68 -30.89 -70.98
N ALA A 296 39.67 -31.16 -69.67
CA ALA A 296 38.45 -31.17 -68.86
C ALA A 296 37.81 -29.78 -68.75
N LEU A 297 38.63 -28.72 -68.67
CA LEU A 297 38.14 -27.33 -68.67
C LEU A 297 37.59 -26.95 -70.05
N ALA A 298 38.28 -27.30 -71.14
CA ALA A 298 37.82 -27.04 -72.49
C ALA A 298 36.52 -27.81 -72.84
N THR A 299 36.35 -29.03 -72.34
CA THR A 299 35.11 -29.80 -72.51
C THR A 299 33.96 -29.23 -71.67
N ARG A 300 34.23 -28.78 -70.45
CA ARG A 300 33.24 -28.04 -69.64
C ARG A 300 32.80 -26.77 -70.35
N ASP A 301 33.73 -26.01 -70.92
CA ASP A 301 33.41 -24.73 -71.58
C ASP A 301 32.58 -24.96 -72.85
N ARG A 302 32.89 -25.99 -73.64
CA ARG A 302 32.01 -26.42 -74.74
C ARG A 302 30.62 -26.84 -74.27
N LEU A 303 30.52 -27.65 -73.22
CA LEU A 303 29.22 -28.06 -72.69
C LEU A 303 28.43 -26.86 -72.14
N ALA A 304 29.12 -25.88 -71.53
CA ALA A 304 28.49 -24.65 -71.08
C ALA A 304 27.94 -23.84 -72.26
N GLU A 305 28.71 -23.69 -73.36
CA GLU A 305 28.25 -23.04 -74.59
C GLU A 305 27.06 -23.79 -75.22
N GLU A 306 27.10 -25.12 -75.30
CA GLU A 306 25.98 -25.92 -75.81
C GLU A 306 24.72 -25.78 -74.95
N ILE A 307 24.86 -25.77 -73.62
CA ILE A 307 23.76 -25.51 -72.68
C ILE A 307 23.20 -24.11 -72.89
N GLU A 308 24.06 -23.09 -73.05
CA GLU A 308 23.63 -21.71 -73.30
C GLU A 308 22.87 -21.58 -74.62
N VAL A 309 23.30 -22.26 -75.69
CA VAL A 309 22.58 -22.30 -76.98
C VAL A 309 21.22 -22.96 -76.82
N ILE A 310 21.13 -24.12 -76.16
CA ILE A 310 19.86 -24.83 -75.94
C ILE A 310 18.90 -24.00 -75.08
N LEU A 311 19.42 -23.31 -74.05
CA LEU A 311 18.62 -22.41 -73.21
C LEU A 311 18.15 -21.20 -74.00
N HIS A 312 18.96 -20.65 -74.90
CA HIS A 312 18.57 -19.52 -75.73
C HIS A 312 17.51 -19.92 -76.78
N GLU A 313 17.63 -21.09 -77.41
CA GLU A 313 16.64 -21.59 -78.38
C GLU A 313 15.29 -21.89 -77.73
N ASN A 314 15.27 -22.36 -76.48
CA ASN A 314 14.05 -22.70 -75.74
C ASN A 314 13.55 -21.57 -74.81
N ARG A 315 14.14 -20.37 -74.90
CA ARG A 315 13.88 -19.26 -73.98
C ARG A 315 12.41 -18.88 -73.88
N GLU A 316 11.71 -18.74 -75.01
CA GLU A 316 10.29 -18.36 -75.00
C GLU A 316 9.39 -19.43 -74.36
N ALA A 317 9.73 -20.70 -74.56
CA ALA A 317 9.02 -21.81 -73.95
C ALA A 317 9.25 -21.84 -72.42
N ILE A 318 10.48 -21.63 -71.97
CA ILE A 318 10.84 -21.54 -70.56
C ILE A 318 10.15 -20.32 -69.92
N ASP A 319 10.26 -19.13 -70.53
CA ASP A 319 9.63 -17.89 -70.03
C ASP A 319 8.11 -18.06 -69.90
N SER A 320 7.45 -18.73 -70.84
CA SER A 320 5.99 -18.98 -70.76
C SER A 320 5.61 -19.97 -69.65
N VAL A 321 6.42 -21.00 -69.43
CA VAL A 321 6.23 -21.98 -68.34
C VAL A 321 6.52 -21.35 -66.98
N GLU A 322 7.44 -20.39 -66.89
CA GLU A 322 7.77 -19.65 -65.66
C GLU A 322 6.74 -18.56 -65.32
N GLN A 323 6.14 -17.91 -66.33
CA GLN A 323 5.15 -16.84 -66.11
C GLN A 323 3.83 -17.33 -65.50
N VAL A 324 3.41 -18.56 -65.79
CA VAL A 324 2.16 -19.14 -65.23
C VAL A 324 2.22 -19.30 -63.70
N PRO A 325 3.19 -20.02 -63.11
CA PRO A 325 3.31 -20.14 -61.66
C PRO A 325 3.60 -18.80 -61.00
N GLU A 326 4.36 -17.91 -61.64
CA GLU A 326 4.60 -16.56 -61.12
C GLU A 326 3.30 -15.74 -61.06
N ALA A 327 2.48 -15.77 -62.11
CA ALA A 327 1.18 -15.08 -62.13
C ALA A 327 0.19 -15.69 -61.13
N GLU A 328 0.18 -17.01 -60.96
CA GLU A 328 -0.63 -17.69 -59.94
C GLU A 328 -0.18 -17.34 -58.51
N GLU A 329 1.12 -17.25 -58.26
CA GLU A 329 1.65 -16.81 -56.96
C GLU A 329 1.32 -15.34 -56.69
N ARG A 330 1.46 -14.47 -57.69
CA ARG A 330 1.01 -13.07 -57.61
C ARG A 330 -0.50 -12.96 -57.34
N ALA A 331 -1.33 -13.79 -57.98
CA ALA A 331 -2.76 -13.82 -57.71
C ALA A 331 -3.06 -14.27 -56.26
N LYS A 332 -2.41 -15.35 -55.79
CA LYS A 332 -2.55 -15.84 -54.41
C LYS A 332 -2.12 -14.81 -53.37
N THR A 333 -1.01 -14.10 -53.61
CA THR A 333 -0.53 -13.05 -52.69
C THR A 333 -1.48 -11.85 -52.66
N VAL A 334 -2.03 -11.44 -53.80
CA VAL A 334 -3.04 -10.37 -53.87
C VAL A 334 -4.34 -10.79 -53.18
N GLU A 335 -4.81 -12.03 -53.39
CA GLU A 335 -6.00 -12.54 -52.70
C GLU A 335 -5.79 -12.59 -51.18
N ALA A 336 -4.63 -13.06 -50.73
CA ALA A 336 -4.26 -13.03 -49.32
C ALA A 336 -4.27 -11.59 -48.78
N ALA A 337 -3.70 -10.63 -49.51
CA ALA A 337 -3.73 -9.22 -49.15
C ALA A 337 -5.17 -8.67 -49.04
N VAL A 338 -6.04 -8.97 -50.00
CA VAL A 338 -7.46 -8.57 -49.97
C VAL A 338 -8.18 -9.16 -48.76
N VAL A 339 -7.95 -10.43 -48.42
CA VAL A 339 -8.55 -11.06 -47.23
C VAL A 339 -8.06 -10.37 -45.96
N THR A 340 -6.76 -10.04 -45.87
CA THR A 340 -6.23 -9.33 -44.71
C THR A 340 -6.82 -7.93 -44.56
N GLU A 341 -6.98 -7.19 -45.67
CA GLU A 341 -7.60 -5.86 -45.65
C GLU A 341 -9.09 -5.91 -45.30
N ARG A 342 -9.84 -6.89 -45.82
CA ARG A 342 -11.24 -7.10 -45.43
C ARG A 342 -11.37 -7.34 -43.92
N ARG A 343 -10.51 -8.21 -43.35
CA ARG A 343 -10.45 -8.44 -41.90
C ARG A 343 -10.10 -7.17 -41.12
N ARG A 344 -9.17 -6.34 -41.62
CA ARG A 344 -8.83 -5.04 -41.00
C ARG A 344 -10.02 -4.09 -41.00
N VAL A 345 -10.77 -3.99 -42.10
CA VAL A 345 -11.96 -3.14 -42.21
C VAL A 345 -13.08 -3.62 -41.28
N GLU A 346 -13.34 -4.91 -41.22
CA GLU A 346 -14.35 -5.47 -40.30
C GLU A 346 -13.98 -5.22 -38.84
N ALA A 347 -12.71 -5.42 -38.48
CA ALA A 347 -12.22 -5.10 -37.13
C ALA A 347 -12.35 -3.61 -36.82
N ALA A 348 -12.08 -2.73 -37.78
CA ALA A 348 -12.28 -1.29 -37.61
C ALA A 348 -13.76 -0.91 -37.43
N ARG A 349 -14.67 -1.50 -38.22
CA ARG A 349 -16.13 -1.29 -38.08
C ARG A 349 -16.64 -1.73 -36.72
N ARG A 350 -16.24 -2.91 -36.24
CA ARG A 350 -16.58 -3.39 -34.89
C ARG A 350 -16.11 -2.43 -33.80
N ARG A 351 -14.88 -1.92 -33.89
CA ARG A 351 -14.37 -0.90 -32.93
C ARG A 351 -15.18 0.40 -32.95
N VAL A 352 -15.66 0.83 -34.12
CA VAL A 352 -16.52 2.02 -34.23
C VAL A 352 -17.86 1.78 -33.57
N GLU A 353 -18.49 0.63 -33.81
CA GLU A 353 -19.78 0.25 -33.19
C GLU A 353 -19.64 0.15 -31.66
N GLU A 354 -18.60 -0.50 -31.16
CA GLU A 354 -18.31 -0.61 -29.73
C GLU A 354 -18.14 0.78 -29.09
N LYS A 355 -17.38 1.68 -29.74
CA LYS A 355 -17.20 3.06 -29.24
C LYS A 355 -18.51 3.87 -29.27
N LYS A 356 -19.35 3.68 -30.29
CA LYS A 356 -20.67 4.31 -30.36
C LYS A 356 -21.58 3.81 -29.23
N ALA A 357 -21.67 2.50 -29.03
CA ALA A 357 -22.45 1.89 -27.96
C ALA A 357 -21.97 2.34 -26.57
N SER A 358 -20.64 2.39 -26.36
CA SER A 358 -20.03 2.90 -25.13
C SER A 358 -20.39 4.37 -24.88
N THR A 359 -20.33 5.21 -25.92
CA THR A 359 -20.69 6.63 -25.81
C THR A 359 -22.18 6.82 -25.51
N GLN A 360 -23.05 6.04 -26.14
CA GLN A 360 -24.50 6.02 -25.90
C GLN A 360 -24.79 5.67 -24.44
N ARG A 361 -24.27 4.54 -23.96
CA ARG A 361 -24.43 4.09 -22.57
C ARG A 361 -23.92 5.13 -21.57
N ARG A 362 -22.79 5.77 -21.85
CA ARG A 362 -22.26 6.84 -20.99
C ARG A 362 -23.19 8.06 -20.94
N ARG A 363 -23.84 8.42 -22.05
CA ARG A 363 -24.82 9.53 -22.07
C ARG A 363 -26.07 9.19 -21.26
N GLU A 364 -26.59 7.98 -21.38
CA GLU A 364 -27.74 7.51 -20.61
C GLU A 364 -27.43 7.53 -19.10
N LEU A 365 -26.28 7.00 -18.69
CA LEU A 365 -25.83 7.04 -17.29
C LEU A 365 -25.64 8.47 -16.78
N MET A 366 -25.07 9.37 -17.60
CA MET A 366 -24.94 10.79 -17.22
C MET A 366 -26.31 11.47 -17.07
N GLN A 367 -27.28 11.13 -17.92
CA GLN A 367 -28.63 11.68 -17.82
C GLN A 367 -29.34 11.20 -16.56
N GLN A 368 -29.28 9.90 -16.27
CA GLN A 368 -29.79 9.32 -15.03
C GLN A 368 -29.11 9.91 -13.79
N GLY A 369 -27.79 10.12 -13.85
CA GLY A 369 -27.05 10.77 -12.77
C GLY A 369 -27.52 12.21 -12.52
N ARG A 370 -27.80 12.97 -13.57
CA ARG A 370 -28.31 14.35 -13.45
C ARG A 370 -29.73 14.42 -12.89
N THR A 371 -30.62 13.52 -13.31
CA THR A 371 -31.99 13.48 -12.77
C THR A 371 -31.98 13.13 -11.29
N LEU A 372 -31.22 12.09 -10.91
CA LEU A 372 -31.06 11.71 -9.49
C LEU A 372 -30.44 12.83 -8.66
N GLN A 373 -29.44 13.53 -9.20
CA GLN A 373 -28.83 14.67 -8.51
C GLN A 373 -29.85 15.79 -8.28
N SER A 374 -30.63 16.14 -9.30
CA SER A 374 -31.66 17.19 -9.17
C SER A 374 -32.76 16.80 -8.18
N GLU A 375 -33.19 15.55 -8.18
CA GLU A 375 -34.15 15.02 -7.20
C GLU A 375 -33.61 15.12 -5.77
N LYS A 376 -32.35 14.72 -5.57
CA LYS A 376 -31.68 14.79 -4.26
C LYS A 376 -31.43 16.21 -3.79
N GLU A 377 -31.08 17.12 -4.68
CA GLU A 377 -30.94 18.55 -4.36
C GLU A 377 -32.28 19.15 -3.91
N ASN A 378 -33.38 18.81 -4.58
CA ASN A 378 -34.72 19.25 -4.20
C ASN A 378 -35.17 18.65 -2.85
N GLU A 379 -34.84 17.39 -2.58
CA GLU A 379 -35.10 16.73 -1.29
C GLU A 379 -34.33 17.42 -0.16
N MET A 380 -33.03 17.70 -0.37
CA MET A 380 -32.18 18.40 0.60
C MET A 380 -32.71 19.79 0.97
N VAL A 381 -33.29 20.52 0.02
CA VAL A 381 -33.90 21.83 0.29
C VAL A 381 -35.08 21.68 1.25
N LYS A 382 -35.97 20.72 1.00
CA LYS A 382 -37.12 20.43 1.88
C LYS A 382 -36.68 20.00 3.27
N GLU A 383 -35.74 19.05 3.36
CA GLU A 383 -35.19 18.59 4.63
C GLU A 383 -34.57 19.73 5.45
N ARG A 384 -33.93 20.71 4.77
CA ARG A 384 -33.36 21.87 5.44
C ARG A 384 -34.44 22.77 6.04
N GLU A 385 -35.55 22.97 5.35
CA GLU A 385 -36.71 23.73 5.87
C GLU A 385 -37.32 23.03 7.08
N GLU A 386 -37.56 21.72 6.99
CA GLU A 386 -38.06 20.90 8.09
C GLU A 386 -37.12 20.93 9.31
N HIS A 387 -35.80 20.85 9.08
CA HIS A 387 -34.82 20.94 10.15
C HIS A 387 -34.85 22.29 10.86
N VAL A 388 -35.03 23.40 10.14
CA VAL A 388 -35.17 24.73 10.75
C VAL A 388 -36.44 24.79 11.60
N GLN A 389 -37.57 24.32 11.08
CA GLN A 389 -38.84 24.30 11.83
C GLN A 389 -38.75 23.44 13.10
N LEU A 390 -38.11 22.27 13.03
CA LEU A 390 -37.92 21.39 14.17
C LEU A 390 -36.99 22.02 15.21
N LYS A 391 -35.94 22.72 14.76
CA LYS A 391 -35.01 23.42 15.64
C LYS A 391 -35.71 24.56 16.39
N ASP A 392 -36.53 25.35 15.70
CA ASP A 392 -37.29 26.45 16.29
C ASP A 392 -38.34 25.91 17.28
N SER A 393 -39.01 24.81 16.93
CA SER A 393 -39.94 24.12 17.83
C SER A 393 -39.26 23.59 19.08
N ASN A 394 -38.06 23.01 18.95
CA ASN A 394 -37.29 22.52 20.10
C ASN A 394 -36.83 23.67 21.00
N ALA A 395 -36.37 24.78 20.43
CA ALA A 395 -36.01 25.98 21.19
C ALA A 395 -37.23 26.51 21.97
N HIS A 396 -38.41 26.56 21.33
CA HIS A 396 -39.64 26.96 21.99
C HIS A 396 -40.01 26.06 23.18
N VAL A 397 -39.94 24.73 23.01
CA VAL A 397 -40.22 23.77 24.10
C VAL A 397 -39.20 23.90 25.23
N GLN A 398 -37.92 24.15 24.93
CA GLN A 398 -36.90 24.38 25.96
C GLN A 398 -37.19 25.64 26.78
N ASP A 399 -37.62 26.72 26.13
CA ASP A 399 -38.04 27.95 26.80
C ASP A 399 -39.27 27.71 27.68
N GLU A 400 -40.25 26.93 27.22
CA GLU A 400 -41.41 26.54 28.03
C GLU A 400 -41.01 25.72 29.27
N ILE A 401 -40.10 24.75 29.12
CA ILE A 401 -39.58 23.94 30.24
C ILE A 401 -38.83 24.83 31.25
N ALA A 402 -37.99 25.74 30.76
CA ALA A 402 -37.28 26.69 31.62
C ALA A 402 -38.27 27.59 32.39
N GLY A 403 -39.32 28.08 31.72
CA GLY A 403 -40.39 28.85 32.34
C GLY A 403 -41.12 28.07 33.43
N GLN A 404 -41.47 26.79 33.20
CA GLN A 404 -42.11 25.95 34.21
C GLN A 404 -41.19 25.68 35.40
N ARG A 405 -39.90 25.39 35.16
CA ARG A 405 -38.90 25.19 36.24
C ARG A 405 -38.75 26.43 37.10
N ARG A 406 -38.69 27.61 36.49
CA ARG A 406 -38.65 28.91 37.19
C ARG A 406 -39.84 29.05 38.14
N ARG A 407 -41.04 28.82 37.60
CA ARG A 407 -42.30 28.89 38.35
C ARG A 407 -42.37 27.88 39.50
N LEU A 408 -41.91 26.65 39.30
CA LEU A 408 -41.82 25.64 40.36
C LEU A 408 -40.83 26.05 41.47
N CYS A 409 -39.72 26.68 41.11
CA CYS A 409 -38.75 27.20 42.09
C CYS A 409 -39.29 28.39 42.89
N GLU A 410 -40.15 29.23 42.29
CA GLU A 410 -40.87 30.27 43.03
C GLU A 410 -41.92 29.68 43.97
N ASP A 411 -42.70 28.71 43.50
CA ASP A 411 -43.65 27.98 44.33
C ASP A 411 -42.93 27.30 45.53
N LEU A 412 -41.74 26.73 45.32
CA LEU A 412 -40.90 26.18 46.39
C LEU A 412 -40.43 27.25 47.39
N GLN A 413 -40.09 28.46 46.95
CA GLN A 413 -39.72 29.55 47.86
C GLN A 413 -40.90 30.02 48.72
N VAL A 414 -42.14 29.91 48.22
CA VAL A 414 -43.36 30.19 48.99
C VAL A 414 -43.64 29.09 50.01
N VAL A 415 -43.50 27.82 49.62
CA VAL A 415 -43.75 26.68 50.52
C VAL A 415 -42.64 26.53 51.56
N TYR A 416 -41.39 26.74 51.19
CA TYR A 416 -40.22 26.59 52.07
C TYR A 416 -39.40 27.90 52.10
N PRO A 417 -39.93 28.97 52.75
CA PRO A 417 -39.24 30.26 52.81
C PRO A 417 -37.90 30.12 53.52
N ILE A 418 -36.83 30.61 52.87
CA ILE A 418 -35.48 30.70 53.42
C ILE A 418 -35.16 32.16 53.75
N GLU A 419 -35.17 32.51 55.03
CA GLU A 419 -35.05 33.90 55.49
C GLU A 419 -33.75 34.14 56.28
N PRO A 420 -33.07 35.29 56.10
CA PRO A 420 -31.87 35.59 56.86
C PRO A 420 -32.21 35.95 58.30
N VAL A 421 -31.41 35.48 59.25
CA VAL A 421 -31.53 35.86 60.66
C VAL A 421 -30.96 37.28 60.84
N LYS A 422 -31.76 38.21 61.36
CA LYS A 422 -31.34 39.60 61.59
C LYS A 422 -30.09 39.65 62.47
N GLY A 423 -29.07 40.38 62.01
CA GLY A 423 -27.83 40.60 62.77
C GLY A 423 -26.80 39.45 62.72
N LYS A 424 -27.06 38.35 62.00
CA LYS A 424 -26.10 37.25 61.82
C LYS A 424 -25.88 36.96 60.34
N ALA A 425 -24.68 37.24 59.84
CA ALA A 425 -24.33 37.00 58.43
C ALA A 425 -24.32 35.49 58.12
N LEU A 426 -24.81 35.11 56.92
CA LEU A 426 -24.84 33.73 56.40
C LEU A 426 -25.64 32.71 57.24
N LEU A 427 -26.41 33.18 58.23
CA LEU A 427 -27.31 32.35 59.01
C LEU A 427 -28.75 32.54 58.52
N PHE A 428 -29.41 31.43 58.20
CA PHE A 428 -30.75 31.42 57.64
C PHE A 428 -31.69 30.50 58.43
N THR A 429 -32.98 30.74 58.26
CA THR A 429 -34.06 29.87 58.71
C THR A 429 -34.76 29.25 57.50
N VAL A 430 -35.28 28.03 57.65
CA VAL A 430 -36.20 27.41 56.68
C VAL A 430 -37.53 27.16 57.38
N ARG A 431 -38.63 27.71 56.84
CA ARG A 431 -39.95 27.71 57.53
C ARG A 431 -39.88 28.22 58.98
N GLY A 432 -39.02 29.19 59.26
CA GLY A 432 -38.80 29.75 60.60
C GLY A 432 -37.88 28.93 61.52
N LEU A 433 -37.39 27.76 61.08
CA LEU A 433 -36.43 26.94 61.83
C LEU A 433 -35.00 27.30 61.48
N GLN A 434 -34.20 27.69 62.47
CA GLN A 434 -32.80 28.06 62.27
C GLN A 434 -31.94 26.82 61.97
N LEU A 435 -31.12 26.88 60.93
CA LEU A 435 -30.15 25.82 60.60
C LEU A 435 -28.71 26.39 60.64
N PRO A 436 -27.86 25.95 61.59
CA PRO A 436 -26.42 26.21 61.54
C PRO A 436 -25.77 25.52 60.33
N ASN A 437 -24.70 26.10 59.80
CA ASN A 437 -24.06 25.59 58.58
C ASN A 437 -23.03 24.48 58.84
N PHE A 438 -22.14 24.65 59.83
CA PHE A 438 -21.02 23.72 60.07
C PHE A 438 -20.81 23.34 61.54
N GLU A 439 -21.02 24.27 62.47
CA GLU A 439 -20.99 24.02 63.92
C GLU A 439 -22.40 23.72 64.41
N PHE A 440 -22.61 22.53 65.00
CA PHE A 440 -23.89 22.20 65.63
C PHE A 440 -23.75 21.76 67.09
N GLU A 441 -22.75 22.27 67.80
CA GLU A 441 -22.52 22.00 69.23
C GLU A 441 -23.61 22.64 70.10
N ASP A 442 -24.00 23.89 69.80
CA ASP A 442 -25.04 24.64 70.52
C ASP A 442 -26.44 24.54 69.86
N ALA A 443 -26.59 23.66 68.87
CA ALA A 443 -27.82 23.59 68.08
C ALA A 443 -28.87 22.70 68.77
N ARG A 444 -30.14 23.15 68.77
CA ARG A 444 -31.25 22.30 69.24
C ARG A 444 -31.45 21.13 68.26
N GLU A 445 -31.33 19.90 68.77
CA GLU A 445 -31.36 18.68 67.96
C GLU A 445 -32.66 18.49 67.18
N ASP A 446 -33.79 18.78 67.82
CA ASP A 446 -35.16 18.68 67.29
C ASP A 446 -35.39 19.68 66.14
N VAL A 447 -35.00 20.94 66.35
CA VAL A 447 -35.08 22.01 65.32
C VAL A 447 -34.20 21.70 64.13
N THR A 448 -32.96 21.29 64.39
CA THR A 448 -31.98 21.03 63.33
C THR A 448 -32.41 19.86 62.46
N SER A 449 -32.91 18.79 63.09
CA SER A 449 -33.40 17.60 62.37
C SER A 449 -34.64 17.94 61.53
N ALA A 450 -35.56 18.77 62.04
CA ALA A 450 -36.72 19.24 61.28
C ALA A 450 -36.33 20.17 60.12
N ALA A 451 -35.39 21.11 60.34
CA ALA A 451 -34.88 22.00 59.32
C ALA A 451 -34.17 21.24 58.18
N LEU A 452 -33.31 20.27 58.52
CA LEU A 452 -32.66 19.39 57.55
C LEU A 452 -33.66 18.50 56.82
N GLY A 453 -34.75 18.09 57.46
CA GLY A 453 -35.87 17.40 56.82
C GLY A 453 -36.50 18.23 55.70
N TYR A 454 -36.76 19.52 55.93
CA TYR A 454 -37.25 20.42 54.88
C TYR A 454 -36.22 20.63 53.77
N VAL A 455 -34.94 20.79 54.09
CA VAL A 455 -33.88 20.89 53.07
C VAL A 455 -33.80 19.62 52.23
N ALA A 456 -33.86 18.45 52.85
CA ALA A 456 -33.85 17.16 52.16
C ALA A 456 -35.04 17.01 51.19
N GLU A 457 -36.23 17.45 51.60
CA GLU A 457 -37.42 17.47 50.75
C GLU A 457 -37.26 18.43 49.58
N MET A 458 -36.81 19.67 49.82
CA MET A 458 -36.56 20.65 48.77
C MET A 458 -35.55 20.15 47.74
N VAL A 459 -34.42 19.58 48.19
CA VAL A 459 -33.37 19.04 47.30
C VAL A 459 -33.92 17.88 46.47
N SER A 460 -34.74 17.00 47.05
CA SER A 460 -35.40 15.91 46.34
C SER A 460 -36.44 16.39 45.31
N LEU A 461 -37.15 17.49 45.57
CA LEU A 461 -38.09 18.09 44.61
C LEU A 461 -37.34 18.80 43.48
N LEU A 462 -36.28 19.55 43.80
CA LEU A 462 -35.45 20.22 42.82
C LEU A 462 -34.78 19.22 41.86
N SER A 463 -34.32 18.07 42.36
CA SER A 463 -33.78 17.02 41.49
C SER A 463 -34.82 16.50 40.50
N LEU A 464 -36.08 16.34 40.93
CA LEU A 464 -37.18 15.95 40.03
C LEU A 464 -37.48 17.05 38.99
N TYR A 465 -37.53 18.32 39.41
CA TYR A 465 -37.87 19.43 38.51
C TYR A 465 -36.77 19.71 37.48
N PHE A 466 -35.51 19.54 37.86
CA PHE A 466 -34.37 19.68 36.96
C PHE A 466 -34.05 18.43 36.16
N ASP A 467 -34.82 17.35 36.35
CA ASP A 467 -34.57 16.04 35.73
C ASP A 467 -33.13 15.55 35.96
N LEU A 468 -32.68 15.67 37.21
CA LEU A 468 -31.32 15.35 37.63
C LEU A 468 -31.33 14.18 38.61
N LEU A 469 -30.57 13.14 38.31
CA LEU A 469 -30.33 12.04 39.23
C LEU A 469 -29.28 12.45 40.27
N LEU A 470 -29.66 12.47 41.54
CA LEU A 470 -28.74 12.79 42.63
C LEU A 470 -27.79 11.59 42.88
N PRO A 471 -26.46 11.81 42.88
CA PRO A 471 -25.50 10.76 43.20
C PRO A 471 -25.63 10.21 44.63
N TYR A 472 -26.17 11.02 45.55
CA TYR A 472 -26.48 10.61 46.92
C TYR A 472 -27.99 10.61 47.12
N PRO A 473 -28.69 9.46 46.96
CA PRO A 473 -30.15 9.40 47.08
C PRO A 473 -30.63 9.80 48.48
N ILE A 474 -31.72 10.58 48.53
CA ILE A 474 -32.32 11.07 49.77
C ILE A 474 -33.63 10.32 50.03
N LYS A 475 -33.77 9.76 51.23
CA LYS A 475 -35.03 9.21 51.75
C LYS A 475 -35.66 10.24 52.68
N VAL A 476 -36.63 10.98 52.15
CA VAL A 476 -37.34 12.03 52.88
C VAL A 476 -38.33 11.39 53.86
N ASN A 477 -38.13 11.64 55.16
CA ASN A 477 -39.03 11.19 56.23
C ASN A 477 -39.11 12.24 57.35
N GLY A 478 -39.37 13.50 56.97
CA GLY A 478 -39.43 14.65 57.89
C GLY A 478 -38.16 14.80 58.72
N SER A 479 -38.30 14.93 60.04
CA SER A 479 -37.19 15.06 60.98
C SER A 479 -36.33 13.79 61.16
N THR A 480 -36.62 12.71 60.43
CA THR A 480 -35.84 11.46 60.44
C THR A 480 -35.33 11.08 59.05
N SER A 481 -35.20 12.06 58.16
CA SER A 481 -34.69 11.86 56.80
C SER A 481 -33.28 11.28 56.80
N THR A 482 -32.96 10.48 55.78
CA THR A 482 -31.66 9.81 55.64
C THR A 482 -31.12 9.96 54.21
N ILE A 483 -29.80 9.84 54.04
CA ILE A 483 -29.11 9.96 52.76
C ILE A 483 -28.17 8.77 52.57
N ASP A 484 -28.13 8.22 51.37
CA ASP A 484 -27.31 7.04 51.04
C ASP A 484 -26.04 7.45 50.28
N ASP A 485 -24.90 6.85 50.65
CA ASP A 485 -23.64 6.97 49.89
C ASP A 485 -23.35 5.66 49.14
N PRO A 486 -23.71 5.56 47.85
CA PRO A 486 -23.39 4.37 47.05
C PRO A 486 -21.89 4.26 46.74
N LEU A 487 -21.14 5.36 46.85
CA LEU A 487 -19.72 5.46 46.50
C LEU A 487 -18.80 5.09 47.68
N ALA A 488 -19.32 5.03 48.90
CA ALA A 488 -18.59 4.56 50.06
C ALA A 488 -18.09 3.11 49.84
N MET A 489 -16.76 2.93 49.74
CA MET A 489 -16.14 1.63 49.59
C MET A 489 -16.35 0.79 50.87
N SER A 490 -16.95 -0.39 50.73
CA SER A 490 -17.07 -1.36 51.81
C SER A 490 -15.68 -1.97 52.09
N THR A 491 -14.92 -1.36 52.98
CA THR A 491 -13.69 -1.97 53.48
C THR A 491 -14.05 -3.03 54.53
N ALA A 492 -13.26 -4.10 54.65
CA ALA A 492 -13.49 -5.21 55.59
C ALA A 492 -13.61 -4.78 57.07
N ASN A 493 -13.20 -3.54 57.40
CA ASN A 493 -13.18 -2.99 58.75
C ASN A 493 -14.38 -2.07 59.08
N HIS A 494 -15.27 -1.78 58.12
CA HIS A 494 -16.47 -0.96 58.35
C HIS A 494 -17.70 -1.56 57.66
N PRO A 495 -18.34 -2.61 58.23
CA PRO A 495 -19.60 -3.17 57.76
C PRO A 495 -20.81 -2.28 58.13
N GLY A 496 -20.61 -0.96 58.24
CA GLY A 496 -21.64 -0.02 58.66
C GLY A 496 -22.67 0.22 57.57
N PRO A 497 -23.92 0.59 57.92
CA PRO A 497 -24.93 0.95 56.93
C PRO A 497 -24.42 2.12 56.08
N ARG A 498 -24.57 2.03 54.74
CA ARG A 498 -24.25 3.12 53.80
C ARG A 498 -25.25 4.29 53.84
N THR A 499 -26.22 4.19 54.76
CA THR A 499 -27.23 5.19 55.05
C THR A 499 -26.78 6.05 56.21
N TYR A 500 -26.78 7.36 55.99
CA TYR A 500 -26.39 8.38 56.94
C TYR A 500 -27.62 9.21 57.35
N PRO A 501 -27.83 9.45 58.64
CA PRO A 501 -28.98 10.19 59.12
C PRO A 501 -28.78 11.71 58.99
N LEU A 502 -29.85 12.43 58.66
CA LEU A 502 -29.90 13.89 58.65
C LEU A 502 -30.51 14.44 59.96
N PHE A 503 -30.37 13.69 61.05
CA PHE A 503 -30.86 14.02 62.38
C PHE A 503 -29.82 13.63 63.44
N MET A 504 -29.83 14.34 64.57
CA MET A 504 -28.83 14.15 65.63
C MET A 504 -29.24 13.12 66.68
N ARG A 505 -30.56 12.98 66.92
CA ARG A 505 -31.09 12.19 68.03
C ARG A 505 -30.67 10.72 67.94
N ALA A 506 -29.97 10.23 68.97
CA ALA A 506 -29.52 8.84 69.11
C ALA A 506 -28.57 8.36 67.98
N VAL A 507 -27.79 9.27 67.39
CA VAL A 507 -26.85 8.99 66.30
C VAL A 507 -25.44 9.43 66.69
N VAL A 508 -24.42 8.68 66.25
CA VAL A 508 -23.03 9.09 66.37
C VAL A 508 -22.74 10.33 65.53
N ARG A 509 -22.22 11.39 66.18
CA ARG A 509 -22.02 12.73 65.62
C ARG A 509 -21.38 12.78 64.23
N TYR A 510 -20.26 12.07 64.02
CA TYR A 510 -19.56 12.10 62.73
C TYR A 510 -20.41 11.57 61.57
N ARG A 511 -21.35 10.64 61.82
CA ARG A 511 -22.24 10.08 60.79
C ARG A 511 -23.29 11.10 60.37
N PHE A 512 -23.80 11.87 61.33
CA PHE A 512 -24.71 12.98 61.06
C PHE A 512 -24.00 14.07 60.24
N GLU A 513 -22.82 14.50 60.66
CA GLU A 513 -22.04 15.52 59.94
C GLU A 513 -21.67 15.08 58.52
N TYR A 514 -21.32 13.81 58.33
CA TYR A 514 -21.11 13.24 57.00
C TYR A 514 -22.40 13.24 56.17
N GLY A 515 -23.55 12.90 56.75
CA GLY A 515 -24.85 12.99 56.08
C GLY A 515 -25.16 14.41 55.59
N VAL A 516 -24.92 15.43 56.42
CA VAL A 516 -25.09 16.84 56.03
C VAL A 516 -24.10 17.22 54.92
N PHE A 517 -22.87 16.73 54.98
CA PHE A 517 -21.89 16.95 53.91
C PHE A 517 -22.36 16.36 52.57
N LEU A 518 -22.91 15.14 52.55
CA LEU A 518 -23.48 14.54 51.34
C LEU A 518 -24.66 15.34 50.79
N LEU A 519 -25.52 15.87 51.68
CA LEU A 519 -26.63 16.74 51.29
C LEU A 519 -26.11 18.03 50.64
N ASN A 520 -25.06 18.64 51.20
CA ASN A 520 -24.40 19.79 50.61
C ASN A 520 -23.75 19.48 49.25
N LYS A 521 -23.23 18.26 49.07
CA LYS A 521 -22.73 17.81 47.76
C LYS A 521 -23.85 17.70 46.72
N ASN A 522 -25.03 17.21 47.10
CA ASN A 522 -26.18 17.25 46.20
C ASN A 522 -26.59 18.68 45.83
N ILE A 523 -26.56 19.63 46.78
CA ILE A 523 -26.82 21.05 46.52
C ILE A 523 -25.79 21.64 45.55
N GLU A 524 -24.51 21.29 45.70
CA GLU A 524 -23.45 21.67 44.77
C GLU A 524 -23.72 21.13 43.36
N ILE A 525 -24.10 19.85 43.24
CA ILE A 525 -24.40 19.21 41.96
C ILE A 525 -25.61 19.86 41.27
N LEU A 526 -26.68 20.15 42.03
CA LEU A 526 -27.83 20.90 41.51
C LEU A 526 -27.44 22.31 41.06
N SER A 527 -26.56 22.98 41.80
CA SER A 527 -26.07 24.31 41.45
C SER A 527 -25.25 24.30 40.17
N ASN A 528 -24.35 23.32 40.02
CA ASN A 528 -23.55 23.16 38.82
C ASN A 528 -24.42 22.90 37.58
N ASN A 529 -25.56 22.21 37.71
CA ASN A 529 -26.51 21.98 36.62
C ASN A 529 -27.15 23.27 36.08
N ILE A 530 -27.23 24.31 36.91
CA ILE A 530 -27.74 25.64 36.54
C ILE A 530 -26.59 26.61 36.20
N GLY A 531 -25.34 26.12 36.20
CA GLY A 531 -24.14 26.91 35.87
C GLY A 531 -23.59 27.72 37.05
N ILE A 532 -23.94 27.38 38.28
CA ILE A 532 -23.53 28.09 39.49
C ILE A 532 -22.58 27.20 40.30
N LYS A 533 -21.44 27.76 40.71
CA LYS A 533 -20.53 27.09 41.62
C LYS A 533 -20.64 27.69 43.03
N PRO A 534 -21.05 26.93 44.06
CA PRO A 534 -21.04 27.41 45.44
C PRO A 534 -19.63 27.83 45.88
N LEU A 535 -19.52 28.95 46.62
CA LEU A 535 -18.22 29.42 47.13
C LEU A 535 -17.68 28.51 48.24
N ASP A 536 -18.55 28.12 49.18
CA ASP A 536 -18.22 27.21 50.27
C ASP A 536 -19.31 26.14 50.39
N ILE A 537 -18.92 24.89 50.15
CA ILE A 537 -19.81 23.71 50.16
C ILE A 537 -20.35 23.44 51.58
N ARG A 538 -19.68 23.93 52.63
CA ARG A 538 -20.14 23.71 54.02
C ARG A 538 -21.45 24.44 54.34
N GLN A 539 -21.81 25.44 53.54
CA GLN A 539 -23.03 26.23 53.74
C GLN A 539 -24.25 25.49 53.15
N THR A 540 -25.26 25.19 53.99
CA THR A 540 -26.50 24.51 53.55
C THR A 540 -27.50 25.52 52.97
N LEU A 541 -28.17 26.28 53.83
CA LEU A 541 -29.23 27.23 53.43
C LEU A 541 -28.73 28.40 52.58
N PRO A 542 -27.54 28.99 52.81
CA PRO A 542 -27.03 30.04 51.92
C PRO A 542 -26.90 29.58 50.46
N ASN A 543 -26.35 28.39 50.24
CA ASN A 543 -26.17 27.83 48.90
C ASN A 543 -27.50 27.45 48.27
N LEU A 544 -28.41 26.84 49.02
CA LEU A 544 -29.76 26.51 48.54
C LEU A 544 -30.57 27.77 48.19
N LYS A 545 -30.46 28.83 49.00
CA LYS A 545 -31.11 30.12 48.72
C LYS A 545 -30.53 30.77 47.47
N TYR A 546 -29.21 30.73 47.29
CA TYR A 546 -28.58 31.27 46.10
C TYR A 546 -28.97 30.49 44.83
N LEU A 547 -29.04 29.15 44.93
CA LEU A 547 -29.56 28.29 43.88
C LEU A 547 -30.97 28.70 43.44
N LEU A 548 -31.89 28.84 44.39
CA LEU A 548 -33.28 29.24 44.11
C LEU A 548 -33.35 30.65 43.54
N PHE A 549 -32.58 31.59 44.06
CA PHE A 549 -32.52 32.96 43.55
C PHE A 549 -32.17 32.98 42.06
N VAL A 550 -31.10 32.28 41.65
CA VAL A 550 -30.69 32.22 40.24
C VAL A 550 -31.66 31.39 39.40
N ALA A 551 -32.18 30.27 39.92
CA ALA A 551 -33.18 29.46 39.22
C ALA A 551 -34.49 30.23 38.95
N THR A 552 -34.80 31.23 39.78
CA THR A 552 -35.94 32.14 39.60
C THR A 552 -35.60 33.43 38.84
N ALA A 553 -34.32 33.69 38.59
CA ALA A 553 -33.86 34.84 37.83
C ALA A 553 -34.08 34.60 36.32
N GLY A 554 -35.15 35.16 35.78
CA GLY A 554 -35.48 35.09 34.36
C GLY A 554 -36.19 36.36 33.88
N LYS A 555 -36.12 36.61 32.57
CA LYS A 555 -36.91 37.68 31.92
C LYS A 555 -38.20 37.07 31.35
N GLY A 556 -39.30 37.80 31.43
CA GLY A 556 -40.62 37.35 30.98
C GLY A 556 -41.56 37.01 32.13
N GLU A 557 -42.86 36.99 31.81
CA GLU A 557 -43.92 36.61 32.75
C GLU A 557 -43.84 35.13 33.09
N LEU A 558 -44.20 34.81 34.33
CA LEU A 558 -44.21 33.42 34.79
C LEU A 558 -45.36 32.68 34.12
N PRO A 559 -45.12 31.49 33.56
CA PRO A 559 -46.17 30.75 32.91
C PRO A 559 -47.25 30.38 33.93
N LEU A 560 -48.51 30.64 33.57
CA LEU A 560 -49.66 30.32 34.40
C LEU A 560 -49.71 28.84 34.75
N ARG A 561 -50.38 28.50 35.87
CA ARG A 561 -50.64 27.09 36.23
C ARG A 561 -51.53 26.56 35.12
N LYS A 562 -51.04 25.59 34.34
CA LYS A 562 -51.89 24.90 33.39
C LYS A 562 -53.04 24.31 34.22
N ALA A 563 -54.23 24.89 34.08
CA ALA A 563 -55.41 24.45 34.82
C ALA A 563 -55.77 23.05 34.30
N GLY A 564 -55.22 22.03 34.93
CA GLY A 564 -55.37 20.65 34.48
C GLY A 564 -54.48 19.73 35.28
N GLY A 565 -55.07 19.06 36.27
CA GLY A 565 -54.42 18.03 37.05
C GLY A 565 -53.82 16.91 36.17
N ILE A 566 -52.91 16.16 36.77
CA ILE A 566 -52.20 15.04 36.15
C ILE A 566 -53.23 14.10 35.52
N LYS A 567 -53.25 14.03 34.18
CA LYS A 567 -54.11 13.17 33.36
C LYS A 567 -53.68 11.71 33.55
N GLY A 568 -53.96 11.14 34.73
CA GLY A 568 -53.51 9.80 35.11
C GLY A 568 -53.86 9.37 36.54
N LEU A 569 -54.15 10.30 37.45
CA LEU A 569 -54.49 9.98 38.85
C LEU A 569 -55.99 9.74 39.09
N LEU A 570 -56.85 9.99 38.09
CA LEU A 570 -58.30 9.74 38.17
C LEU A 570 -58.66 8.46 37.39
N ARG A 571 -58.03 7.33 37.72
CA ARG A 571 -58.44 6.02 37.19
C ARG A 571 -58.27 4.90 38.22
N GLN A 572 -58.82 5.11 39.41
CA GLN A 572 -59.13 4.01 40.34
C GLN A 572 -60.45 4.31 41.05
N GLN A 573 -61.54 3.92 40.42
CA GLN A 573 -62.69 3.34 41.11
C GLN A 573 -63.37 2.38 40.14
N GLY A 574 -63.21 1.10 40.42
CA GLY A 574 -63.76 0.03 39.61
C GLY A 574 -65.26 -0.04 39.75
N VAL A 575 -65.95 -0.22 38.62
CA VAL A 575 -67.15 -1.05 38.53
C VAL A 575 -67.06 -1.78 37.19
N LEU A 576 -67.21 -3.10 37.27
CA LEU A 576 -67.30 -4.05 36.18
C LEU A 576 -68.56 -3.81 35.33
N SER A 577 -68.57 -4.43 34.14
CA SER A 577 -69.73 -4.62 33.24
C SER A 577 -69.99 -3.51 32.21
N ARG A 578 -69.62 -3.79 30.95
CA ARG A 578 -70.43 -3.45 29.78
C ARG A 578 -70.41 -4.60 28.77
N THR A 579 -71.43 -5.44 28.90
CA THR A 579 -72.12 -6.09 27.79
C THR A 579 -72.64 -5.06 26.78
N ALA A 580 -72.68 -5.42 25.48
CA ALA A 580 -73.67 -5.10 24.43
C ALA A 580 -74.47 -3.76 24.50
N SER A 581 -74.86 -3.05 23.46
CA SER A 581 -74.92 -3.15 21.99
C SER A 581 -75.88 -2.00 21.59
N MET A 582 -75.79 -1.47 20.35
CA MET A 582 -76.88 -0.79 19.59
C MET A 582 -77.42 0.55 20.15
N ASP A 583 -77.94 1.53 19.40
CA ASP A 583 -77.97 1.90 17.97
C ASP A 583 -78.55 3.34 17.94
N SER A 584 -78.30 4.09 16.85
CA SER A 584 -79.19 5.17 16.30
C SER A 584 -79.45 6.45 17.15
N THR A 585 -79.74 7.66 16.68
CA THR A 585 -79.86 8.41 15.40
C THR A 585 -80.20 9.86 15.79
N GLY A 586 -79.79 10.88 15.01
CA GLY A 586 -80.54 12.15 14.89
C GLY A 586 -79.83 13.46 15.27
N THR A 587 -79.41 14.21 14.24
CA THR A 587 -79.62 15.67 13.94
C THR A 587 -79.50 16.70 15.10
N ALA A 588 -78.86 17.88 15.03
CA ALA A 588 -78.42 18.76 13.93
C ALA A 588 -77.42 19.85 14.47
N SER A 589 -76.60 20.42 13.58
CA SER A 589 -76.08 21.82 13.51
C SER A 589 -75.49 22.50 14.78
N SER A 590 -74.32 23.14 14.83
CA SER A 590 -73.50 23.86 13.84
C SER A 590 -72.19 24.37 14.49
N ALA A 591 -71.22 24.71 13.62
CA ALA A 591 -70.09 25.64 13.80
C ALA A 591 -68.72 25.18 14.37
N SER A 592 -67.69 25.51 13.57
CA SER A 592 -66.26 25.73 13.85
C SER A 592 -65.32 24.54 14.12
N THR A 593 -64.83 24.02 13.00
CA THR A 593 -63.45 23.61 12.65
C THR A 593 -62.37 23.63 13.74
N ALA A 594 -61.98 22.43 14.20
CA ALA A 594 -60.67 22.15 14.78
C ALA A 594 -60.07 20.94 14.05
N VAL A 595 -58.99 21.15 13.30
CA VAL A 595 -58.21 20.11 12.63
C VAL A 595 -57.30 19.48 13.66
N ALA A 596 -57.48 18.17 13.86
CA ALA A 596 -56.66 17.33 14.71
C ALA A 596 -55.45 16.78 13.92
N GLU A 597 -54.29 16.81 14.57
CA GLU A 597 -53.02 16.25 14.10
C GLU A 597 -53.05 14.71 13.97
N PRO A 598 -52.30 14.13 13.01
CA PRO A 598 -52.13 12.69 12.89
C PRO A 598 -51.03 12.15 13.83
N LYS A 599 -51.34 11.07 14.54
CA LYS A 599 -50.37 10.25 15.30
C LYS A 599 -49.41 9.49 14.36
N PRO A 600 -48.11 9.40 14.67
CA PRO A 600 -47.18 8.52 13.95
C PRO A 600 -47.35 7.06 14.39
N ARG A 601 -47.56 6.18 13.41
CA ARG A 601 -47.58 4.71 13.56
C ARG A 601 -46.17 4.19 13.32
N ILE A 602 -45.57 3.60 14.35
CA ILE A 602 -44.30 2.87 14.27
C ILE A 602 -44.61 1.50 13.63
N GLU A 603 -44.13 1.27 12.42
CA GLU A 603 -44.14 -0.05 11.78
C GLU A 603 -42.77 -0.70 11.89
N THR A 604 -42.73 -1.76 12.68
CA THR A 604 -41.64 -2.76 12.76
C THR A 604 -41.58 -3.54 11.45
N ARG A 605 -40.46 -3.40 10.73
CA ARG A 605 -40.13 -4.15 9.50
C ARG A 605 -39.77 -5.60 9.85
N ALA A 606 -40.70 -6.53 9.63
CA ALA A 606 -40.46 -7.96 9.65
C ALA A 606 -40.23 -8.48 8.21
N ASN A 607 -39.18 -9.28 8.03
CA ASN A 607 -38.83 -9.98 6.80
C ASN A 607 -39.93 -10.96 6.39
N GLY A 608 -40.42 -10.85 5.16
CA GLY A 608 -41.31 -11.81 4.51
C GLY A 608 -40.79 -12.17 3.12
N ARG A 609 -40.36 -13.42 2.95
CA ARG A 609 -40.08 -14.09 1.67
C ARG A 609 -41.37 -14.14 0.83
N GLU A 610 -41.31 -13.66 -0.40
CA GLU A 610 -42.32 -13.96 -1.42
C GLU A 610 -42.04 -15.34 -2.04
N GLN A 611 -43.02 -16.24 -1.93
CA GLN A 611 -43.20 -17.38 -2.81
C GLN A 611 -44.14 -16.95 -3.95
N VAL A 612 -43.68 -17.08 -5.18
CA VAL A 612 -44.54 -17.08 -6.38
C VAL A 612 -44.47 -18.47 -7.01
N LYS A 613 -45.65 -19.04 -7.25
CA LYS A 613 -45.89 -20.32 -7.94
C LYS A 613 -45.51 -20.23 -9.42
N ALA A 614 -44.94 -21.31 -9.96
CA ALA A 614 -45.04 -21.65 -11.37
C ALA A 614 -45.21 -23.18 -11.52
N SER A 615 -46.04 -23.53 -12.49
CA SER A 615 -46.65 -24.83 -12.82
C SER A 615 -45.87 -25.63 -13.88
N GLY A 616 -45.89 -26.97 -13.78
CA GLY A 616 -45.71 -27.96 -14.88
C GLY A 616 -44.33 -28.00 -15.54
N SER A 617 -43.78 -29.09 -16.06
CA SER A 617 -44.17 -30.49 -16.29
C SER A 617 -42.88 -31.28 -16.58
N ASP A 618 -43.01 -32.61 -16.67
CA ASP A 618 -42.11 -33.56 -17.35
C ASP A 618 -41.08 -34.37 -16.53
N GLU A 619 -41.51 -35.61 -16.26
CA GLU A 619 -40.92 -36.88 -16.66
C GLU A 619 -39.52 -37.34 -16.19
N ASN A 620 -39.55 -38.48 -15.49
CA ASN A 620 -38.75 -39.68 -15.68
C ASN A 620 -37.20 -39.58 -15.68
N HIS A 621 -36.58 -39.97 -14.56
CA HIS A 621 -35.65 -41.10 -14.64
C HIS A 621 -35.44 -41.85 -13.31
N VAL A 622 -35.36 -43.16 -13.48
CA VAL A 622 -35.23 -44.24 -12.49
C VAL A 622 -33.75 -44.52 -12.23
N GLY A 623 -33.40 -44.89 -10.99
CA GLY A 623 -32.54 -46.06 -10.80
C GLY A 623 -31.24 -45.91 -10.00
N PHE A 624 -31.07 -46.87 -9.09
CA PHE A 624 -29.84 -47.43 -8.50
C PHE A 624 -29.19 -46.67 -7.32
N ILE A 625 -29.35 -47.14 -6.08
CA ILE A 625 -28.72 -48.29 -5.38
C ILE A 625 -27.23 -48.04 -5.08
N GLY A 626 -26.91 -48.05 -3.78
CA GLY A 626 -25.54 -48.18 -3.28
C GLY A 626 -25.39 -47.75 -1.82
N GLY A 627 -25.90 -48.54 -0.88
CA GLY A 627 -25.60 -48.35 0.54
C GLY A 627 -24.18 -48.77 0.89
N ILE A 628 -23.69 -48.32 2.05
CA ILE A 628 -23.07 -49.16 3.09
C ILE A 628 -22.91 -48.31 4.36
N HIS A 629 -23.57 -48.78 5.42
CA HIS A 629 -23.31 -48.43 6.81
C HIS A 629 -21.97 -49.00 7.27
N ARG A 630 -21.24 -48.29 8.13
CA ARG A 630 -20.77 -48.85 9.40
C ARG A 630 -20.49 -47.76 10.44
N LYS A 631 -21.23 -47.87 11.55
CA LYS A 631 -21.02 -47.22 12.84
C LYS A 631 -19.88 -47.92 13.59
N GLY A 632 -19.25 -47.21 14.54
CA GLY A 632 -18.90 -47.80 15.83
C GLY A 632 -17.62 -47.29 16.50
N ASN A 633 -17.80 -46.34 17.42
CA ASN A 633 -17.15 -46.14 18.75
C ASN A 633 -15.67 -46.52 18.94
N GLY A 634 -14.82 -45.73 19.60
CA GLY A 634 -14.98 -44.60 20.52
C GLY A 634 -13.76 -44.62 21.47
N VAL A 635 -13.55 -43.52 22.20
CA VAL A 635 -12.83 -43.35 23.49
C VAL A 635 -12.11 -41.97 23.52
N LEU A 636 -12.67 -41.07 24.33
CA LEU A 636 -12.05 -39.88 24.95
C LEU A 636 -11.25 -40.35 26.19
N PRO A 637 -10.23 -39.64 26.73
CA PRO A 637 -10.26 -38.26 27.25
C PRO A 637 -8.94 -37.49 26.96
N GLY A 638 -8.65 -36.24 27.32
CA GLY A 638 -9.23 -35.22 28.20
C GLY A 638 -8.30 -33.97 28.15
N SER A 639 -8.81 -32.85 28.67
CA SER A 639 -8.18 -31.51 28.75
C SER A 639 -6.80 -31.46 29.44
N PRO A 640 -6.04 -30.34 29.32
CA PRO A 640 -6.20 -29.29 30.34
C PRO A 640 -6.09 -27.83 29.85
N LEU A 641 -6.56 -26.96 30.75
CA LEU A 641 -6.59 -25.50 30.80
C LEU A 641 -5.26 -24.85 31.22
N LYS A 642 -5.20 -23.51 31.02
CA LYS A 642 -4.53 -22.47 31.88
C LYS A 642 -3.00 -22.40 31.84
N GLU A 643 -2.30 -21.28 32.07
CA GLU A 643 -2.58 -19.85 32.31
C GLU A 643 -1.21 -19.13 32.18
N VAL A 644 -1.25 -17.84 31.80
CA VAL A 644 -0.43 -16.71 32.29
C VAL A 644 1.06 -16.91 32.58
N GLY A 645 1.86 -16.12 31.86
CA GLY A 645 3.16 -15.56 32.24
C GLY A 645 3.36 -14.23 31.53
#